data_AF-A0A7C2RFC5-F1
#
_entry.id   AF-A0A7C2RFC5-F1
#
_cell.length_a   1.000
_cell.length_b   1.000
_cell.length_c   1.000
_cell.angle_alpha   90.00
_cell.angle_beta   90.00
_cell.angle_gamma   90.00
#
_symmetry.space_group_name_H-M   'P 1'
#
loop_
_entity.id
_entity.type
_entity.pdbx_description
1 polymer ?
#
loop_
_entity_poly.entity_id
_entity_poly.type
_entity_poly.pdbx_seq_one_letter_code
_entity_poly.pdbx_strand_id
1 'polypeptide(L)'
;MRQAVRTVRIFSALVLLAFSALPLRAASGGRPFTFDDLMAIRRLGDPQVSPDGRWVAFTVTTIDKAQDTRNTDIWLVPTAGGEPRQLTTHPAADARPRWSPDGRKLAFISTRDGTSQIWVMDVTGGEPERLTRFPTGASGVLWSPDGRHLAFTAEVYPDCPDETCNHQREQERARSPVKARLYTRLLYRHWDTWKDGKRRHLFVIPAVGGTARDLTPGDHDVPPFSLGGPDDYAFSPDGSELCFARKDSRDEAISTNSDLWIVPVRGGEPRRLTTNPAADNSPLYSPDGRYIAYRAQERPGFESDRWRLMLYDRQTGRTRSLTEALDHWVEEFVWAPDSQRLYFTVAEGGAFPIYTVALATGEIRKLVPTGANEGLQITPDGKTLIFLRHGFSQPAELYRVNVDGSQLAPLTRMNAERLAAIQWGEVRSIWYTGADGARVHGWIITPPGFDPAKTYPMIVLLHGGPQSVWADVFHYRWNAQLFAAAGYVIFMPNPRGSIGFGQKFIDEISGDWGGKVYEDVMRGVDYVIGLGYVDPNRIGAAGGSYGGYLVNWIAGQTDRFRALVSHAGVFNLISMYGSTEELWFPEWEFRGTPWTNKELYERWSPHNFAQNFKTPTLVIHGELDFRVPVSEGLQMFTALQRRNVPSKLLLFPDEGHWILKPQNSELWYRTVIEWFDTYLKAPGS
;
A
#
# COMPACT_ATOMS: atom_id res chain seq x y z
N MET A 1 75.83 -65.36 -6.98
CA MET A 1 75.64 -65.63 -8.43
C MET A 1 74.97 -64.40 -9.04
N ARG A 2 75.66 -63.76 -10.00
CA ARG A 2 75.25 -62.66 -10.90
C ARG A 2 75.06 -61.23 -10.33
N GLN A 3 75.84 -60.32 -10.90
CA GLN A 3 75.99 -58.88 -10.64
C GLN A 3 74.94 -58.06 -11.41
N ALA A 4 74.61 -56.85 -10.93
CA ALA A 4 74.57 -55.62 -11.75
C ALA A 4 74.38 -54.34 -10.91
N VAL A 5 75.38 -53.45 -11.07
CA VAL A 5 75.32 -51.98 -11.24
C VAL A 5 74.61 -51.11 -10.17
N ARG A 6 75.43 -50.27 -9.51
CA ARG A 6 75.05 -49.04 -8.82
C ARG A 6 75.68 -47.85 -9.55
N THR A 7 74.92 -46.78 -9.79
CA THR A 7 75.48 -45.43 -9.85
C THR A 7 74.44 -44.38 -9.47
N VAL A 8 74.84 -43.48 -8.58
CA VAL A 8 74.06 -42.42 -7.91
C VAL A 8 74.00 -41.17 -8.79
N ARG A 9 72.87 -40.45 -8.83
CA ARG A 9 72.82 -39.02 -9.14
C ARG A 9 71.74 -38.28 -8.34
N ILE A 10 72.14 -37.08 -7.91
CA ILE A 10 71.49 -36.10 -7.04
C ILE A 10 70.43 -35.31 -7.83
N PHE A 11 69.27 -35.05 -7.22
CA PHE A 11 68.20 -34.21 -7.77
C PHE A 11 68.38 -32.74 -7.35
N SER A 12 68.37 -31.84 -8.34
CA SER A 12 68.29 -30.38 -8.15
C SER A 12 66.85 -29.91 -8.35
N ALA A 13 66.39 -29.03 -7.46
CA ALA A 13 65.05 -28.44 -7.45
C ALA A 13 64.92 -27.28 -8.46
N LEU A 14 63.77 -27.20 -9.13
CA LEU A 14 63.35 -26.06 -9.97
C LEU A 14 61.93 -25.65 -9.52
N VAL A 15 61.83 -24.42 -9.01
CA VAL A 15 60.57 -23.76 -8.63
C VAL A 15 60.02 -23.03 -9.86
N LEU A 16 58.80 -23.38 -10.27
CA LEU A 16 58.05 -22.68 -11.33
C LEU A 16 56.95 -21.82 -10.69
N LEU A 17 57.07 -20.50 -10.84
CA LEU A 17 55.97 -19.55 -10.57
C LEU A 17 54.95 -19.61 -11.72
N ALA A 18 53.72 -20.00 -11.42
CA ALA A 18 52.58 -19.88 -12.32
C ALA A 18 51.78 -18.62 -11.97
N PHE A 19 51.85 -17.60 -12.83
CA PHE A 19 50.91 -16.47 -12.81
C PHE A 19 49.59 -16.93 -13.40
N SER A 20 48.58 -17.15 -12.57
CA SER A 20 47.20 -17.37 -12.99
C SER A 20 46.55 -16.02 -13.33
N ALA A 21 46.44 -15.73 -14.63
CA ALA A 21 45.60 -14.65 -15.15
C ALA A 21 44.12 -15.03 -14.95
N LEU A 22 43.46 -14.37 -13.99
CA LEU A 22 42.00 -14.42 -13.86
C LEU A 22 41.38 -13.64 -15.03
N PRO A 23 40.33 -14.16 -15.69
CA PRO A 23 39.62 -13.40 -16.69
C PRO A 23 38.85 -12.28 -15.98
N LEU A 24 39.20 -11.02 -16.24
CA LEU A 24 38.28 -9.90 -15.99
C LEU A 24 37.00 -10.20 -16.77
N ARG A 25 35.92 -10.56 -16.07
CA ARG A 25 34.58 -10.38 -16.62
C ARG A 25 34.42 -8.88 -16.83
N ALA A 26 34.44 -8.45 -18.09
CA ALA A 26 33.96 -7.13 -18.46
C ALA A 26 32.54 -7.00 -17.89
N ALA A 27 32.34 -6.04 -16.98
CA ALA A 27 31.01 -5.65 -16.54
C ALA A 27 30.25 -5.22 -17.79
N SER A 28 29.23 -5.98 -18.19
CA SER A 28 28.28 -5.53 -19.21
C SER A 28 27.58 -4.30 -18.63
N GLY A 29 28.00 -3.11 -19.06
CA GLY A 29 27.56 -1.83 -18.53
C GLY A 29 26.09 -1.58 -18.80
N GLY A 30 25.23 -1.90 -17.83
CA GLY A 30 23.86 -1.40 -17.77
C GLY A 30 23.85 0.09 -17.42
N ARG A 31 22.77 0.79 -17.75
CA ARG A 31 22.58 2.20 -17.39
C ARG A 31 21.77 2.33 -16.08
N PRO A 32 21.90 3.43 -15.33
CA PRO A 32 21.05 3.69 -14.18
C PRO A 32 19.56 3.79 -14.56
N PHE A 33 18.69 3.50 -13.58
CA PHE A 33 17.23 3.64 -13.67
C PHE A 33 16.82 5.12 -13.70
N THR A 34 15.90 5.48 -14.60
CA THR A 34 15.43 6.87 -14.75
C THR A 34 13.95 7.01 -14.42
N PHE A 35 13.48 8.25 -14.24
CA PHE A 35 12.06 8.51 -14.05
C PHE A 35 11.21 8.08 -15.26
N ASP A 36 11.76 8.20 -16.47
CA ASP A 36 11.09 7.71 -17.69
C ASP A 36 10.92 6.19 -17.68
N ASP A 37 11.91 5.45 -17.16
CA ASP A 37 11.76 4.01 -16.97
C ASP A 37 10.65 3.69 -15.97
N LEU A 38 10.57 4.44 -14.87
CA LEU A 38 9.51 4.29 -13.86
C LEU A 38 8.12 4.53 -14.44
N MET A 39 7.96 5.54 -15.30
CA MET A 39 6.69 5.82 -15.97
C MET A 39 6.36 4.78 -17.05
N ALA A 40 7.37 4.20 -17.70
CA ALA A 40 7.20 3.17 -18.72
C ALA A 40 6.86 1.77 -18.17
N ILE A 41 6.90 1.58 -16.85
CA ILE A 41 6.49 0.32 -16.20
C ILE A 41 5.00 0.07 -16.44
N ARG A 42 4.70 -1.13 -16.94
CA ARG A 42 3.34 -1.71 -16.94
C ARG A 42 3.01 -2.16 -15.52
N ARG A 43 2.04 -1.51 -14.89
CA ARG A 43 1.69 -1.77 -13.48
C ARG A 43 0.57 -2.80 -13.44
N LEU A 44 0.91 -4.02 -13.00
CA LEU A 44 -0.05 -5.12 -12.89
C LEU A 44 -0.84 -5.00 -11.58
N GLY A 45 -2.13 -5.35 -11.61
CA GLY A 45 -3.03 -5.26 -10.47
C GLY A 45 -4.19 -6.28 -10.52
N ASP A 46 -4.84 -6.48 -9.37
CA ASP A 46 -6.12 -7.20 -9.20
C ASP A 46 -6.25 -8.52 -10.01
N PRO A 47 -5.42 -9.53 -9.74
CA PRO A 47 -5.52 -10.83 -10.39
C PRO A 47 -6.79 -11.59 -9.96
N GLN A 48 -7.43 -12.27 -10.91
CA GLN A 48 -8.69 -12.98 -10.73
C GLN A 48 -8.69 -14.28 -11.55
N VAL A 49 -8.66 -15.42 -10.87
CA VAL A 49 -8.66 -16.74 -11.53
C VAL A 49 -10.06 -17.06 -12.06
N SER A 50 -10.15 -17.58 -13.28
CA SER A 50 -11.43 -17.98 -13.88
C SER A 50 -12.06 -19.18 -13.16
N PRO A 51 -13.41 -19.33 -13.18
CA PRO A 51 -14.10 -20.45 -12.53
C PRO A 51 -13.69 -21.84 -13.02
N ASP A 52 -13.18 -21.94 -14.26
CA ASP A 52 -12.63 -23.16 -14.84
C ASP A 52 -11.12 -23.36 -14.58
N GLY A 53 -10.47 -22.40 -13.92
CA GLY A 53 -9.06 -22.43 -13.56
C GLY A 53 -8.08 -22.26 -14.72
N ARG A 54 -8.55 -21.92 -15.94
CA ARG A 54 -7.68 -21.84 -17.13
C ARG A 54 -7.05 -20.46 -17.36
N TRP A 55 -7.66 -19.40 -16.83
CA TRP A 55 -7.25 -18.02 -17.10
C TRP A 55 -7.09 -17.23 -15.80
N VAL A 56 -6.23 -16.23 -15.86
CA VAL A 56 -6.16 -15.14 -14.88
C VAL A 56 -6.52 -13.86 -15.60
N ALA A 57 -7.57 -13.18 -15.17
CA ALA A 57 -7.84 -11.80 -15.52
C ALA A 57 -7.11 -10.87 -14.57
N PHE A 58 -6.51 -9.81 -15.09
CA PHE A 58 -5.76 -8.85 -14.28
C PHE A 58 -5.76 -7.50 -14.98
N THR A 59 -5.43 -6.43 -14.25
CA THR A 59 -5.33 -5.09 -14.81
C THR A 59 -3.89 -4.76 -15.15
N VAL A 60 -3.71 -3.92 -16.17
CA VAL A 60 -2.42 -3.32 -16.52
C VAL A 60 -2.63 -1.82 -16.67
N THR A 61 -2.00 -1.03 -15.80
CA THR A 61 -1.96 0.42 -15.93
C THR A 61 -0.71 0.86 -16.68
N THR A 62 -0.89 1.71 -17.69
CA THR A 62 0.17 2.39 -18.44
C THR A 62 0.04 3.91 -18.28
N ILE A 63 1.17 4.61 -18.30
CA ILE A 63 1.21 6.07 -18.18
C ILE A 63 1.49 6.72 -19.53
N ASP A 64 0.69 7.70 -19.92
CA ASP A 64 1.01 8.64 -20.98
C ASP A 64 1.50 9.94 -20.32
N LYS A 65 2.82 10.09 -20.24
CA LYS A 65 3.45 11.25 -19.62
C LYS A 65 3.15 12.54 -20.39
N ALA A 66 3.09 12.47 -21.73
CA ALA A 66 2.90 13.67 -22.56
C ALA A 66 1.49 14.25 -22.39
N GLN A 67 0.49 13.40 -22.21
CA GLN A 67 -0.89 13.81 -21.93
C GLN A 67 -1.19 13.97 -20.43
N ASP A 68 -0.21 13.70 -19.56
CA ASP A 68 -0.39 13.67 -18.10
C ASP A 68 -1.52 12.74 -17.62
N THR A 69 -1.72 11.63 -18.34
CA THR A 69 -2.80 10.67 -18.07
C THR A 69 -2.27 9.27 -17.78
N ARG A 70 -3.18 8.41 -17.33
CA ARG A 70 -2.96 6.98 -17.18
C ARG A 70 -4.16 6.25 -17.76
N ASN A 71 -3.91 5.10 -18.36
CA ASN A 71 -4.96 4.17 -18.77
C ASN A 71 -4.77 2.84 -18.07
N THR A 72 -5.88 2.20 -17.69
CA THR A 72 -5.88 0.85 -17.15
C THR A 72 -6.71 -0.01 -18.07
N ASP A 73 -6.16 -1.16 -18.47
CA ASP A 73 -6.83 -2.14 -19.31
C ASP A 73 -6.84 -3.52 -18.65
N ILE A 74 -7.81 -4.34 -19.02
CA ILE A 74 -7.93 -5.72 -18.57
C ILE A 74 -7.16 -6.63 -19.53
N TRP A 75 -6.37 -7.54 -18.96
CA TRP A 75 -5.57 -8.54 -19.65
C TRP A 75 -5.92 -9.94 -19.15
N LEU A 76 -5.65 -10.93 -19.99
CA LEU A 76 -5.84 -12.35 -19.68
C LEU A 76 -4.53 -13.11 -19.92
N VAL A 77 -4.15 -13.99 -18.98
CA VAL A 77 -3.02 -14.91 -19.15
C VAL A 77 -3.45 -16.34 -18.78
N PRO A 78 -3.00 -17.39 -19.50
CA PRO A 78 -3.27 -18.77 -19.10
C PRO A 78 -2.63 -19.09 -17.75
N THR A 79 -3.34 -19.77 -16.85
CA THR A 79 -2.79 -20.21 -15.54
C THR A 79 -1.63 -21.20 -15.70
N ALA A 80 -1.63 -21.97 -16.79
CA ALA A 80 -0.53 -22.87 -17.16
C ALA A 80 0.74 -22.13 -17.63
N GLY A 81 0.67 -20.83 -17.88
CA GLY A 81 1.73 -20.01 -18.49
C GLY A 81 1.52 -19.84 -20.00
N GLY A 82 2.10 -18.77 -20.54
CA GLY A 82 1.96 -18.37 -21.93
C GLY A 82 1.93 -16.85 -22.07
N GLU A 83 1.69 -16.36 -23.29
CA GLU A 83 1.62 -14.93 -23.57
C GLU A 83 0.32 -14.30 -23.03
N PRO A 84 0.41 -13.19 -22.27
CA PRO A 84 -0.76 -12.40 -21.93
C PRO A 84 -1.39 -11.76 -23.17
N ARG A 85 -2.73 -11.71 -23.20
CA ARG A 85 -3.49 -10.97 -24.22
C ARG A 85 -4.27 -9.83 -23.59
N GLN A 86 -4.26 -8.68 -24.25
CA GLN A 86 -5.09 -7.55 -23.88
C GLN A 86 -6.56 -7.83 -24.25
N LEU A 87 -7.49 -7.57 -23.34
CA LEU A 87 -8.92 -7.78 -23.54
C LEU A 87 -9.65 -6.46 -23.83
N THR A 88 -9.31 -5.39 -23.11
CA THR A 88 -9.88 -4.04 -23.32
C THR A 88 -8.84 -3.08 -23.87
N THR A 89 -9.28 -2.08 -24.64
CA THR A 89 -8.40 -1.10 -25.29
C THR A 89 -8.98 0.31 -25.28
N HIS A 90 -9.98 0.58 -24.44
CA HIS A 90 -10.63 1.89 -24.41
C HIS A 90 -9.67 2.92 -23.78
N PRO A 91 -9.63 4.19 -24.23
CA PRO A 91 -8.78 5.23 -23.63
C PRO A 91 -9.20 5.66 -22.21
N ALA A 92 -10.26 5.07 -21.67
CA ALA A 92 -10.75 5.32 -20.32
C ALA A 92 -10.47 4.08 -19.49
N ALA A 93 -10.22 4.27 -18.20
CA ALA A 93 -9.80 3.19 -17.33
C ALA A 93 -10.87 2.08 -17.23
N ASP A 94 -10.46 0.85 -17.52
CA ASP A 94 -11.19 -0.39 -17.30
C ASP A 94 -10.50 -1.17 -16.17
N ALA A 95 -11.18 -1.31 -15.03
CA ALA A 95 -10.60 -1.85 -13.81
C ALA A 95 -11.53 -2.85 -13.12
N ARG A 96 -11.01 -3.58 -12.13
CA ARG A 96 -11.76 -4.53 -11.31
C ARG A 96 -12.50 -5.62 -12.09
N PRO A 97 -11.80 -6.43 -12.91
CA PRO A 97 -12.43 -7.54 -13.62
C PRO A 97 -13.01 -8.56 -12.63
N ARG A 98 -14.21 -9.07 -12.84
CA ARG A 98 -14.82 -10.17 -12.06
C ARG A 98 -15.50 -11.14 -12.99
N TRP A 99 -15.13 -12.41 -12.90
CA TRP A 99 -15.68 -13.48 -13.72
C TRP A 99 -17.14 -13.76 -13.38
N SER A 100 -17.97 -13.92 -14.40
CA SER A 100 -19.26 -14.60 -14.22
C SER A 100 -19.02 -16.04 -13.77
N PRO A 101 -19.92 -16.65 -12.98
CA PRO A 101 -19.71 -18.02 -12.47
C PRO A 101 -19.56 -19.09 -13.56
N ASP A 102 -20.10 -18.85 -14.76
CA ASP A 102 -19.94 -19.73 -15.92
C ASP A 102 -18.64 -19.51 -16.72
N GLY A 103 -17.83 -18.52 -16.33
CA GLY A 103 -16.55 -18.16 -16.94
C GLY A 103 -16.64 -17.53 -18.33
N ARG A 104 -17.84 -17.18 -18.81
CA ARG A 104 -18.04 -16.64 -20.17
C ARG A 104 -17.91 -15.12 -20.24
N LYS A 105 -18.23 -14.41 -19.16
CA LYS A 105 -18.26 -12.96 -19.10
C LYS A 105 -17.34 -12.41 -18.02
N LEU A 106 -16.93 -11.16 -18.20
CA LEU A 106 -16.30 -10.34 -17.19
C LEU A 106 -17.16 -9.12 -16.91
N ALA A 107 -17.47 -8.88 -15.65
CA ALA A 107 -17.94 -7.58 -15.18
C ALA A 107 -16.75 -6.74 -14.74
N PHE A 108 -16.80 -5.44 -14.95
CA PHE A 108 -15.71 -4.54 -14.60
C PHE A 108 -16.22 -3.11 -14.44
N ILE A 109 -15.39 -2.24 -13.87
CA ILE A 109 -15.66 -0.83 -13.68
C ILE A 109 -15.02 -0.05 -14.83
N SER A 110 -15.77 0.86 -15.46
CA SER A 110 -15.24 1.73 -16.51
C SER A 110 -15.75 3.16 -16.41
N THR A 111 -14.89 4.12 -16.72
CA THR A 111 -15.20 5.55 -16.83
C THR A 111 -15.44 6.03 -18.26
N ARG A 112 -15.61 5.12 -19.22
CA ARG A 112 -15.77 5.45 -20.65
C ARG A 112 -16.89 6.42 -21.00
N ASP A 113 -17.94 6.48 -20.17
CA ASP A 113 -19.07 7.41 -20.32
C ASP A 113 -18.98 8.63 -19.39
N GLY A 114 -17.78 8.97 -18.91
CA GLY A 114 -17.48 10.14 -18.09
C GLY A 114 -17.59 9.91 -16.57
N THR A 115 -18.53 9.07 -16.12
CA THR A 115 -18.59 8.61 -14.72
C THR A 115 -18.35 7.11 -14.62
N SER A 116 -17.82 6.66 -13.49
CA SER A 116 -17.59 5.23 -13.21
C SER A 116 -18.91 4.46 -13.25
N GLN A 117 -18.98 3.38 -14.03
CA GLN A 117 -20.15 2.49 -14.11
C GLN A 117 -19.70 1.03 -14.17
N ILE A 118 -20.63 0.10 -13.94
CA ILE A 118 -20.41 -1.33 -14.13
C ILE A 118 -20.73 -1.69 -15.57
N TRP A 119 -19.80 -2.41 -16.20
CA TRP A 119 -19.88 -2.91 -17.56
C TRP A 119 -19.67 -4.41 -17.58
N VAL A 120 -20.22 -5.07 -18.59
CA VAL A 120 -20.07 -6.52 -18.80
C VAL A 120 -19.64 -6.79 -20.23
N MET A 121 -18.69 -7.70 -20.43
CA MET A 121 -18.27 -8.14 -21.76
C MET A 121 -18.04 -9.65 -21.82
N ASP A 122 -18.08 -10.21 -23.02
CA ASP A 122 -17.66 -11.60 -23.25
C ASP A 122 -16.13 -11.73 -23.19
N VAL A 123 -15.64 -12.82 -22.59
CA VAL A 123 -14.20 -13.08 -22.44
C VAL A 123 -13.50 -13.27 -23.80
N THR A 124 -14.23 -13.66 -24.84
CA THR A 124 -13.71 -13.79 -26.21
C THR A 124 -13.47 -12.44 -26.88
N GLY A 125 -13.97 -11.34 -26.30
CA GLY A 125 -13.85 -9.98 -26.79
C GLY A 125 -15.18 -9.40 -27.27
N GLY A 126 -15.11 -8.24 -27.93
CA GLY A 126 -16.29 -7.48 -28.38
C GLY A 126 -16.57 -6.25 -27.53
N GLU A 127 -17.59 -5.49 -27.93
CA GLU A 127 -17.97 -4.25 -27.26
C GLU A 127 -18.65 -4.54 -25.91
N PRO A 128 -18.16 -3.96 -24.80
CA PRO A 128 -18.81 -4.13 -23.50
C PRO A 128 -20.16 -3.41 -23.40
N GLU A 129 -21.09 -4.00 -22.67
CA GLU A 129 -22.42 -3.46 -22.41
C GLU A 129 -22.47 -2.78 -21.04
N ARG A 130 -23.09 -1.58 -20.98
CA ARG A 130 -23.26 -0.83 -19.74
C ARG A 130 -24.41 -1.38 -18.91
N LEU A 131 -24.12 -1.80 -17.68
CA LEU A 131 -25.11 -2.35 -16.76
C LEU A 131 -25.75 -1.30 -15.85
N THR A 132 -24.98 -0.34 -15.33
CA THR A 132 -25.46 0.68 -14.38
C THR A 132 -25.49 2.09 -14.98
N ARG A 133 -26.32 2.98 -14.42
CA ARG A 133 -26.51 4.38 -14.87
C ARG A 133 -26.64 5.36 -13.70
N PHE A 134 -25.84 5.18 -12.66
CA PHE A 134 -25.90 6.02 -11.45
C PHE A 134 -25.25 7.38 -11.70
N PRO A 135 -25.92 8.52 -11.45
CA PRO A 135 -25.35 9.86 -11.70
C PRO A 135 -24.10 10.14 -10.84
N THR A 136 -24.07 9.55 -9.65
CA THR A 136 -22.95 9.60 -8.69
C THR A 136 -21.85 8.58 -8.98
N GLY A 137 -22.05 7.75 -10.01
CA GLY A 137 -21.18 6.63 -10.37
C GLY A 137 -21.49 5.35 -9.60
N ALA A 138 -21.11 4.22 -10.19
CA ALA A 138 -21.05 2.92 -9.55
C ALA A 138 -19.59 2.48 -9.47
N SER A 139 -19.23 1.96 -8.31
CA SER A 139 -17.97 1.24 -8.04
C SER A 139 -18.35 -0.05 -7.32
N GLY A 140 -17.42 -0.87 -6.88
CA GLY A 140 -17.81 -2.19 -6.39
C GLY A 140 -18.24 -3.09 -7.54
N VAL A 141 -17.82 -4.35 -7.58
CA VAL A 141 -18.55 -5.33 -8.38
C VAL A 141 -18.23 -6.74 -7.90
N LEU A 142 -19.27 -7.54 -7.68
CA LEU A 142 -19.18 -8.98 -7.46
C LEU A 142 -20.37 -9.66 -8.15
N TRP A 143 -20.15 -10.82 -8.76
CA TRP A 143 -21.24 -11.67 -9.26
C TRP A 143 -21.87 -12.45 -8.12
N SER A 144 -23.18 -12.63 -8.16
CA SER A 144 -23.83 -13.67 -7.35
C SER A 144 -23.36 -15.05 -7.82
N PRO A 145 -23.25 -16.06 -6.93
CA PRO A 145 -22.76 -17.39 -7.32
C PRO A 145 -23.60 -18.10 -8.41
N ASP A 146 -24.88 -17.76 -8.53
CA ASP A 146 -25.78 -18.27 -9.56
C ASP A 146 -25.73 -17.48 -10.89
N GLY A 147 -24.94 -16.39 -10.95
CA GLY A 147 -24.76 -15.53 -12.11
C GLY A 147 -25.97 -14.65 -12.45
N ARG A 148 -27.01 -14.61 -11.61
CA ARG A 148 -28.26 -13.88 -11.90
C ARG A 148 -28.19 -12.40 -11.53
N HIS A 149 -27.28 -12.03 -10.63
CA HIS A 149 -27.18 -10.68 -10.10
C HIS A 149 -25.74 -10.21 -9.97
N LEU A 150 -25.56 -8.90 -9.84
CA LEU A 150 -24.30 -8.28 -9.44
C LEU A 150 -24.54 -7.38 -8.23
N ALA A 151 -23.66 -7.48 -7.23
CA ALA A 151 -23.58 -6.53 -6.14
C ALA A 151 -22.54 -5.45 -6.46
N PHE A 152 -22.88 -4.20 -6.17
CA PHE A 152 -22.02 -3.04 -6.41
C PHE A 152 -22.34 -1.95 -5.39
N THR A 153 -21.52 -0.91 -5.34
CA THR A 153 -21.70 0.24 -4.45
C THR A 153 -21.92 1.52 -5.24
N ALA A 154 -22.79 2.39 -4.75
CA ALA A 154 -22.96 3.74 -5.30
C ALA A 154 -23.16 4.74 -4.15
N GLU A 155 -22.77 5.98 -4.37
CA GLU A 155 -23.09 7.06 -3.45
C GLU A 155 -24.51 7.57 -3.72
N VAL A 156 -25.30 7.76 -2.68
CA VAL A 156 -26.66 8.29 -2.77
C VAL A 156 -26.92 9.27 -1.65
N TYR A 157 -27.86 10.20 -1.87
CA TYR A 157 -28.40 11.00 -0.79
C TYR A 157 -29.30 10.11 0.08
N PRO A 158 -29.03 9.98 1.40
CA PRO A 158 -29.71 9.01 2.26
C PRO A 158 -31.20 9.29 2.45
N ASP A 159 -31.65 10.52 2.17
CA ASP A 159 -33.05 10.94 2.21
C ASP A 159 -33.76 10.86 0.83
N CYS A 160 -33.05 10.47 -0.23
CA CYS A 160 -33.67 10.24 -1.54
C CYS A 160 -34.28 8.83 -1.62
N PRO A 161 -35.57 8.68 -1.99
CA PRO A 161 -36.23 7.38 -2.03
C PRO A 161 -35.84 6.52 -3.24
N ASP A 162 -35.28 7.13 -4.29
CA ASP A 162 -34.93 6.45 -5.54
C ASP A 162 -33.81 7.17 -6.33
N GLU A 163 -33.40 6.56 -7.44
CA GLU A 163 -32.40 7.12 -8.36
C GLU A 163 -32.85 8.44 -9.01
N THR A 164 -34.16 8.65 -9.20
CA THR A 164 -34.69 9.88 -9.83
C THR A 164 -34.46 11.08 -8.92
N CYS A 165 -34.72 10.95 -7.62
CA CYS A 165 -34.41 11.98 -6.63
C CYS A 165 -32.92 12.30 -6.60
N ASN A 166 -32.06 11.27 -6.59
CA ASN A 166 -30.61 11.46 -6.62
C ASN A 166 -30.16 12.25 -7.85
N HIS A 167 -30.70 11.91 -9.03
CA HIS A 167 -30.39 12.58 -10.28
C HIS A 167 -30.84 14.04 -10.30
N GLN A 168 -32.05 14.33 -9.81
CA GLN A 168 -32.56 15.69 -9.69
C GLN A 168 -31.68 16.54 -8.77
N ARG A 169 -31.29 16.00 -7.61
CA ARG A 169 -30.46 16.71 -6.64
C ARG A 169 -29.05 17.01 -7.15
N GLU A 170 -28.41 16.08 -7.86
CA GLU A 170 -27.13 16.35 -8.51
C GLU A 170 -27.26 17.44 -9.61
N GLN A 171 -28.35 17.44 -10.38
CA GLN A 171 -28.60 18.49 -11.37
C GLN A 171 -28.83 19.87 -10.74
N GLU A 172 -29.60 19.94 -9.66
CA GLU A 172 -29.84 21.17 -8.89
C GLU A 172 -28.53 21.71 -8.32
N ARG A 173 -27.72 20.84 -7.70
CA ARG A 173 -26.41 21.20 -7.17
C ARG A 173 -25.45 21.68 -8.26
N ALA A 174 -25.41 21.00 -9.41
CA ALA A 174 -24.58 21.38 -10.54
C ALA A 174 -24.97 22.78 -11.08
N ARG A 175 -26.28 23.03 -11.24
CA ARG A 175 -26.83 24.30 -11.75
C ARG A 175 -26.82 25.44 -10.74
N SER A 176 -26.76 25.15 -9.44
CA SER A 176 -26.76 26.18 -8.40
C SER A 176 -25.58 27.15 -8.58
N PRO A 177 -25.79 28.47 -8.63
CA PRO A 177 -24.70 29.45 -8.62
C PRO A 177 -24.01 29.54 -7.25
N VAL A 178 -24.65 29.01 -6.19
CA VAL A 178 -24.09 28.97 -4.83
C VAL A 178 -23.28 27.68 -4.67
N LYS A 179 -21.97 27.81 -4.44
CA LYS A 179 -21.04 26.69 -4.20
C LYS A 179 -20.58 26.59 -2.73
N ALA A 180 -21.32 27.20 -1.81
CA ALA A 180 -21.10 27.12 -0.38
C ALA A 180 -21.41 25.71 0.16
N ARG A 181 -20.77 25.33 1.27
CA ARG A 181 -20.98 24.06 1.98
C ARG A 181 -21.33 24.34 3.43
N LEU A 182 -22.28 23.59 3.97
CA LEU A 182 -22.72 23.68 5.36
C LEU A 182 -22.59 22.30 6.01
N TYR A 183 -21.95 22.26 7.17
CA TYR A 183 -21.69 21.01 7.90
C TYR A 183 -22.14 21.15 9.35
N THR A 184 -22.78 20.10 9.87
CA THR A 184 -23.28 20.04 11.25
C THR A 184 -22.71 18.84 12.02
N ARG A 185 -21.84 18.04 11.39
CA ARG A 185 -21.19 16.88 11.99
C ARG A 185 -19.84 16.58 11.35
N LEU A 186 -19.01 15.84 12.06
CA LEU A 186 -17.91 15.07 11.49
C LEU A 186 -18.47 13.76 10.89
N LEU A 187 -17.87 13.12 9.90
CA LEU A 187 -16.71 13.54 9.11
C LEU A 187 -17.16 14.43 7.92
N TYR A 188 -16.67 15.67 7.80
CA TYR A 188 -17.14 16.60 6.76
C TYR A 188 -16.29 16.62 5.47
N ARG A 189 -15.12 16.00 5.50
CA ARG A 189 -14.20 15.81 4.36
C ARG A 189 -13.29 14.62 4.65
N HIS A 190 -12.74 13.98 3.63
CA HIS A 190 -11.88 12.82 3.78
C HIS A 190 -10.83 12.81 2.66
N TRP A 191 -9.55 12.65 3.00
CA TRP A 191 -8.39 12.63 2.10
C TRP A 191 -8.22 13.86 1.20
N ASP A 192 -9.04 14.00 0.17
CA ASP A 192 -9.01 15.08 -0.82
C ASP A 192 -10.40 15.58 -1.23
N THR A 193 -11.44 14.99 -0.63
CA THR A 193 -12.82 15.18 -1.06
C THR A 193 -13.67 15.70 0.10
N TRP A 194 -14.44 16.75 -0.18
CA TRP A 194 -15.46 17.25 0.73
C TRP A 194 -16.68 16.34 0.69
N LYS A 195 -17.22 15.97 1.85
CA LYS A 195 -18.51 15.27 1.91
C LYS A 195 -19.61 16.25 1.46
N ASP A 196 -20.57 15.76 0.71
CA ASP A 196 -21.66 16.57 0.14
C ASP A 196 -23.05 16.05 0.56
N GLY A 197 -23.07 15.27 1.65
CA GLY A 197 -24.29 14.70 2.23
C GLY A 197 -24.63 13.31 1.70
N LYS A 198 -23.90 12.80 0.70
CA LYS A 198 -24.08 11.43 0.20
C LYS A 198 -23.50 10.38 1.13
N ARG A 199 -24.06 9.17 1.04
CA ARG A 199 -23.63 7.94 1.68
C ARG A 199 -23.41 6.86 0.65
N ARG A 200 -22.38 6.05 0.84
CA ARG A 200 -22.14 4.87 0.02
C ARG A 200 -23.07 3.75 0.47
N HIS A 201 -23.90 3.23 -0.43
CA HIS A 201 -24.74 2.06 -0.15
C HIS A 201 -24.35 0.88 -1.02
N LEU A 202 -24.71 -0.32 -0.58
CA LEU A 202 -24.58 -1.57 -1.30
C LEU A 202 -25.88 -1.87 -2.06
N PHE A 203 -25.77 -2.10 -3.36
CA PHE A 203 -26.87 -2.39 -4.26
C PHE A 203 -26.74 -3.77 -4.88
N VAL A 204 -27.87 -4.33 -5.33
CA VAL A 204 -27.92 -5.48 -6.23
C VAL A 204 -28.73 -5.16 -7.48
N ILE A 205 -28.22 -5.55 -8.65
CA ILE A 205 -28.89 -5.42 -9.95
C ILE A 205 -28.95 -6.77 -10.67
N PRO A 206 -30.02 -7.08 -11.45
CA PRO A 206 -30.03 -8.26 -12.31
C PRO A 206 -28.89 -8.20 -13.35
N ALA A 207 -28.27 -9.35 -13.62
CA ALA A 207 -27.15 -9.45 -14.58
C ALA A 207 -27.54 -9.15 -16.04
N VAL A 208 -28.85 -9.18 -16.33
CA VAL A 208 -29.42 -8.79 -17.63
C VAL A 208 -29.77 -7.29 -17.71
N GLY A 209 -29.43 -6.52 -16.68
CA GLY A 209 -29.84 -5.12 -16.51
C GLY A 209 -31.24 -4.98 -15.92
N GLY A 210 -31.59 -3.75 -15.55
CA GLY A 210 -32.87 -3.41 -14.93
C GLY A 210 -32.71 -2.45 -13.76
N THR A 211 -33.67 -2.46 -12.85
CA THR A 211 -33.65 -1.61 -11.64
C THR A 211 -32.74 -2.20 -10.58
N ALA A 212 -31.80 -1.38 -10.08
CA ALA A 212 -31.00 -1.74 -8.92
C ALA A 212 -31.82 -1.64 -7.63
N ARG A 213 -31.56 -2.54 -6.69
CA ARG A 213 -32.14 -2.55 -5.35
C ARG A 213 -31.10 -2.11 -4.36
N ASP A 214 -31.40 -1.06 -3.60
CA ASP A 214 -30.61 -0.66 -2.43
C ASP A 214 -30.81 -1.69 -1.30
N LEU A 215 -29.72 -2.26 -0.80
CA LEU A 215 -29.74 -3.22 0.31
C LEU A 215 -29.40 -2.58 1.65
N THR A 216 -28.85 -1.37 1.65
CA THR A 216 -28.39 -0.68 2.85
C THR A 216 -28.85 0.78 2.87
N PRO A 217 -30.16 1.06 2.73
CA PRO A 217 -30.65 2.43 2.81
C PRO A 217 -30.46 2.97 4.22
N GLY A 218 -29.98 4.21 4.33
CA GLY A 218 -29.92 4.95 5.58
C GLY A 218 -28.72 5.88 5.66
N ASP A 219 -28.51 6.50 6.81
CA ASP A 219 -27.41 7.45 7.00
C ASP A 219 -26.13 6.77 7.50
N HIS A 220 -25.56 5.88 6.68
CA HIS A 220 -24.34 5.13 6.99
C HIS A 220 -23.60 4.72 5.71
N ASP A 221 -22.28 4.58 5.78
CA ASP A 221 -21.46 4.14 4.64
C ASP A 221 -21.31 2.60 4.66
N VAL A 222 -21.64 1.95 3.54
CA VAL A 222 -21.45 0.51 3.27
C VAL A 222 -20.75 0.29 1.91
N PRO A 223 -19.56 -0.32 1.90
CA PRO A 223 -18.70 -0.49 3.07
C PRO A 223 -18.15 0.87 3.54
N PRO A 224 -17.75 0.99 4.83
CA PRO A 224 -16.96 2.12 5.29
C PRO A 224 -15.64 2.20 4.49
N PHE A 225 -14.98 3.35 4.53
CA PHE A 225 -13.66 3.48 3.90
C PHE A 225 -12.62 2.64 4.66
N SER A 226 -11.75 1.95 3.91
CA SER A 226 -10.59 1.21 4.41
C SER A 226 -9.38 1.44 3.49
N LEU A 227 -8.18 1.58 4.05
CA LEU A 227 -6.92 1.76 3.31
C LEU A 227 -6.31 0.45 2.80
N GLY A 228 -6.90 -0.69 3.13
CA GLY A 228 -6.43 -2.00 2.68
C GLY A 228 -7.34 -3.15 3.10
N GLY A 229 -6.93 -4.37 2.75
CA GLY A 229 -7.68 -5.59 2.97
C GLY A 229 -8.57 -6.00 1.79
N PRO A 230 -9.19 -7.21 1.87
CA PRO A 230 -10.16 -7.67 0.89
C PRO A 230 -11.45 -6.83 0.86
N ASP A 231 -12.32 -7.15 -0.08
CA ASP A 231 -13.65 -6.55 -0.18
C ASP A 231 -14.42 -6.66 1.15
N ASP A 232 -14.97 -5.54 1.60
CA ASP A 232 -15.78 -5.43 2.83
C ASP A 232 -17.23 -5.92 2.65
N TYR A 233 -17.48 -6.74 1.62
CA TYR A 233 -18.76 -7.41 1.41
C TYR A 233 -18.59 -8.67 0.54
N ALA A 234 -19.44 -9.67 0.77
CA ALA A 234 -19.41 -10.94 0.03
C ALA A 234 -20.80 -11.57 -0.06
N PHE A 235 -21.10 -12.23 -1.18
CA PHE A 235 -22.27 -13.10 -1.31
C PHE A 235 -22.09 -14.38 -0.50
N SER A 236 -23.19 -14.90 0.06
CA SER A 236 -23.25 -16.29 0.51
C SER A 236 -23.12 -17.25 -0.69
N PRO A 237 -22.55 -18.46 -0.53
CA PRO A 237 -22.35 -19.39 -1.64
C PRO A 237 -23.64 -19.86 -2.32
N ASP A 238 -24.77 -19.81 -1.61
CA ASP A 238 -26.11 -20.10 -2.15
C ASP A 238 -26.77 -18.89 -2.84
N GLY A 239 -26.13 -17.72 -2.83
CA GLY A 239 -26.62 -16.48 -3.44
C GLY A 239 -27.85 -15.88 -2.76
N SER A 240 -28.19 -16.31 -1.54
CA SER A 240 -29.40 -15.85 -0.84
C SER A 240 -29.21 -14.56 -0.04
N GLU A 241 -28.00 -14.26 0.42
CA GLU A 241 -27.65 -13.09 1.24
C GLU A 241 -26.28 -12.50 0.89
N LEU A 242 -26.02 -11.29 1.38
CA LEU A 242 -24.68 -10.72 1.47
C LEU A 242 -24.30 -10.49 2.92
N CYS A 243 -23.02 -10.70 3.25
CA CYS A 243 -22.39 -10.18 4.46
C CYS A 243 -21.57 -8.94 4.09
N PHE A 244 -21.59 -7.90 4.92
CA PHE A 244 -20.87 -6.65 4.67
C PHE A 244 -20.44 -5.97 5.96
N ALA A 245 -19.36 -5.19 5.90
CA ALA A 245 -18.94 -4.32 6.98
C ALA A 245 -19.73 -3.01 6.93
N ARG A 246 -20.17 -2.54 8.09
CA ARG A 246 -20.92 -1.28 8.24
C ARG A 246 -20.52 -0.59 9.53
N LYS A 247 -20.45 0.74 9.45
CA LYS A 247 -20.23 1.62 10.59
C LYS A 247 -21.54 2.32 10.94
N ASP A 248 -22.04 2.07 12.14
CA ASP A 248 -23.32 2.63 12.63
C ASP A 248 -23.18 3.85 13.53
N SER A 249 -21.98 4.42 13.58
CA SER A 249 -21.68 5.54 14.45
C SER A 249 -21.92 6.89 13.76
N ARG A 250 -22.57 7.83 14.46
CA ARG A 250 -22.54 9.26 14.10
C ARG A 250 -21.17 9.88 14.32
N ASP A 251 -20.30 9.20 15.08
CA ASP A 251 -18.98 9.64 15.48
C ASP A 251 -17.91 9.01 14.59
N GLU A 252 -18.14 9.02 13.26
CA GLU A 252 -17.26 8.39 12.27
C GLU A 252 -15.81 8.81 12.47
N ALA A 253 -15.58 10.08 12.78
CA ALA A 253 -14.26 10.71 12.95
C ALA A 253 -13.50 10.29 14.21
N ILE A 254 -14.14 9.73 15.25
CA ILE A 254 -13.46 9.37 16.52
C ILE A 254 -13.56 7.88 16.86
N SER A 255 -14.11 7.06 15.95
CA SER A 255 -14.28 5.63 16.18
C SER A 255 -13.63 4.84 15.05
N THR A 256 -12.93 3.75 15.36
CA THR A 256 -12.51 2.75 14.36
C THR A 256 -13.53 1.63 14.19
N ASN A 257 -14.65 1.67 14.93
CA ASN A 257 -15.61 0.58 14.95
C ASN A 257 -16.24 0.33 13.57
N SER A 258 -16.32 -0.95 13.22
CA SER A 258 -17.16 -1.49 12.16
C SER A 258 -17.63 -2.87 12.60
N ASP A 259 -18.87 -3.22 12.26
CA ASP A 259 -19.40 -4.55 12.51
C ASP A 259 -19.76 -5.22 11.19
N LEU A 260 -19.84 -6.55 11.21
CA LEU A 260 -20.39 -7.32 10.13
C LEU A 260 -21.90 -7.42 10.26
N TRP A 261 -22.59 -7.31 9.13
CA TRP A 261 -24.03 -7.43 8.98
C TRP A 261 -24.34 -8.41 7.87
N ILE A 262 -25.54 -8.98 7.89
CA ILE A 262 -26.06 -9.76 6.78
C ILE A 262 -27.41 -9.22 6.31
N VAL A 263 -27.67 -9.28 5.00
CA VAL A 263 -28.94 -8.88 4.41
C VAL A 263 -29.32 -9.84 3.28
N PRO A 264 -30.59 -10.27 3.17
CA PRO A 264 -31.03 -11.04 2.01
C PRO A 264 -30.81 -10.27 0.70
N VAL A 265 -30.48 -10.97 -0.39
CA VAL A 265 -30.34 -10.37 -1.74
C VAL A 265 -31.63 -9.67 -2.20
N ARG A 266 -32.77 -10.13 -1.69
CA ARG A 266 -34.08 -9.49 -1.90
C ARG A 266 -34.30 -8.22 -1.05
N GLY A 267 -33.31 -7.76 -0.30
CA GLY A 267 -33.46 -6.66 0.67
C GLY A 267 -34.27 -7.04 1.92
N GLY A 268 -34.48 -6.05 2.77
CA GLY A 268 -35.07 -6.18 4.11
C GLY A 268 -34.14 -5.61 5.17
N GLU A 269 -34.55 -5.69 6.43
CA GLU A 269 -33.74 -5.20 7.56
C GLU A 269 -32.45 -6.05 7.72
N PRO A 270 -31.25 -5.43 7.64
CA PRO A 270 -30.01 -6.14 7.89
C PRO A 270 -29.90 -6.64 9.34
N ARG A 271 -29.34 -7.82 9.52
CA ARG A 271 -29.06 -8.41 10.84
C ARG A 271 -27.59 -8.25 11.19
N ARG A 272 -27.31 -7.60 12.32
CA ARG A 272 -25.95 -7.49 12.88
C ARG A 272 -25.42 -8.88 13.25
N LEU A 273 -24.18 -9.16 12.84
CA LEU A 273 -23.50 -10.44 13.03
C LEU A 273 -22.48 -10.36 14.16
N THR A 274 -21.72 -9.27 14.23
CA THR A 274 -20.68 -9.06 15.26
C THR A 274 -21.00 -7.85 16.13
N THR A 275 -20.41 -7.81 17.33
CA THR A 275 -20.59 -6.72 18.31
C THR A 275 -19.27 -6.26 18.90
N ASN A 276 -18.20 -6.38 18.12
CA ASN A 276 -16.86 -5.97 18.53
C ASN A 276 -16.83 -4.43 18.63
N PRO A 277 -16.34 -3.84 19.73
CA PRO A 277 -16.21 -2.39 19.81
C PRO A 277 -15.10 -1.83 18.91
N ALA A 278 -14.20 -2.66 18.37
CA ALA A 278 -13.20 -2.30 17.37
C ALA A 278 -13.68 -2.62 15.94
N ALA A 279 -12.75 -2.75 14.98
CA ALA A 279 -13.08 -2.97 13.57
C ALA A 279 -13.24 -4.47 13.23
N ASP A 280 -14.36 -4.85 12.64
CA ASP A 280 -14.59 -6.14 11.96
C ASP A 280 -14.88 -5.90 10.47
N ASN A 281 -13.97 -6.38 9.61
CA ASN A 281 -13.93 -6.05 8.19
C ASN A 281 -13.71 -7.30 7.31
N SER A 282 -13.85 -7.12 6.00
CA SER A 282 -13.48 -8.07 4.96
C SER A 282 -14.12 -9.47 5.11
N PRO A 283 -15.45 -9.59 5.24
CA PRO A 283 -16.11 -10.87 5.39
C PRO A 283 -16.01 -11.72 4.11
N LEU A 284 -15.74 -13.02 4.26
CA LEU A 284 -15.71 -13.97 3.16
C LEU A 284 -16.27 -15.33 3.60
N TYR A 285 -17.31 -15.78 2.93
CA TYR A 285 -17.93 -17.08 3.18
C TYR A 285 -17.00 -18.23 2.77
N SER A 286 -16.99 -19.31 3.55
CA SER A 286 -16.39 -20.57 3.08
C SER A 286 -17.17 -21.12 1.89
N PRO A 287 -16.52 -21.84 0.94
CA PRO A 287 -17.19 -22.42 -0.22
C PRO A 287 -18.41 -23.31 0.11
N ASP A 288 -18.37 -24.03 1.23
CA ASP A 288 -19.49 -24.85 1.72
C ASP A 288 -20.60 -24.06 2.44
N GLY A 289 -20.40 -22.75 2.64
CA GLY A 289 -21.33 -21.84 3.32
C GLY A 289 -21.42 -22.05 4.82
N ARG A 290 -20.60 -22.90 5.46
CA ARG A 290 -20.66 -23.11 6.90
C ARG A 290 -20.09 -21.94 7.70
N TYR A 291 -19.05 -21.30 7.20
CA TYR A 291 -18.28 -20.29 7.91
C TYR A 291 -18.29 -18.93 7.21
N ILE A 292 -18.03 -17.89 7.98
CA ILE A 292 -17.59 -16.58 7.49
C ILE A 292 -16.23 -16.31 8.14
N ALA A 293 -15.18 -16.21 7.32
CA ALA A 293 -13.89 -15.69 7.77
C ALA A 293 -13.87 -14.17 7.59
N TYR A 294 -13.19 -13.46 8.48
CA TYR A 294 -13.11 -12.00 8.44
C TYR A 294 -11.89 -11.49 9.20
N ARG A 295 -11.53 -10.22 9.01
CA ARG A 295 -10.46 -9.56 9.77
C ARG A 295 -11.04 -8.80 10.95
N ALA A 296 -10.40 -8.90 12.12
CA ALA A 296 -10.80 -8.16 13.32
C ALA A 296 -9.62 -7.49 14.03
N GLN A 297 -9.86 -6.29 14.54
CA GLN A 297 -9.08 -5.65 15.59
C GLN A 297 -9.78 -5.84 16.94
N GLU A 298 -9.09 -5.66 18.06
CA GLU A 298 -9.65 -5.81 19.41
C GLU A 298 -9.63 -4.50 20.22
N ARG A 299 -8.81 -3.52 19.82
CA ARG A 299 -8.66 -2.25 20.54
C ARG A 299 -9.44 -1.10 19.87
N PRO A 300 -10.57 -0.64 20.44
CA PRO A 300 -11.35 0.45 19.89
C PRO A 300 -10.54 1.74 19.83
N GLY A 301 -10.67 2.49 18.74
CA GLY A 301 -9.94 3.73 18.51
C GLY A 301 -8.51 3.54 18.00
N PHE A 302 -7.94 2.33 18.09
CA PHE A 302 -6.61 2.06 17.58
C PHE A 302 -6.63 1.43 16.20
N GLU A 303 -6.47 2.25 15.16
CA GLU A 303 -6.45 1.76 13.77
C GLU A 303 -5.26 0.86 13.44
N SER A 304 -4.24 0.85 14.29
CA SER A 304 -3.03 0.04 14.15
C SER A 304 -2.96 -1.10 15.17
N ASP A 305 -4.11 -1.52 15.69
CA ASP A 305 -4.19 -2.81 16.35
C ASP A 305 -4.02 -3.96 15.34
N ARG A 306 -3.53 -5.10 15.82
CA ARG A 306 -3.27 -6.26 14.99
C ARG A 306 -4.55 -6.78 14.36
N TRP A 307 -4.55 -6.85 13.04
CA TRP A 307 -5.57 -7.56 12.28
C TRP A 307 -5.45 -9.08 12.46
N ARG A 308 -6.44 -9.66 13.13
CA ARG A 308 -6.59 -11.11 13.34
C ARG A 308 -7.51 -11.69 12.28
N LEU A 309 -7.22 -12.91 11.83
CA LEU A 309 -8.14 -13.68 11.00
C LEU A 309 -9.11 -14.45 11.90
N MET A 310 -10.38 -14.08 11.85
CA MET A 310 -11.45 -14.63 12.64
C MET A 310 -12.28 -15.62 11.82
N LEU A 311 -12.94 -16.56 12.50
CA LEU A 311 -13.85 -17.53 11.92
C LEU A 311 -15.16 -17.55 12.70
N TYR A 312 -16.25 -17.16 12.04
CA TYR A 312 -17.62 -17.29 12.52
C TYR A 312 -18.27 -18.55 11.96
N ASP A 313 -18.72 -19.47 12.82
CA ASP A 313 -19.49 -20.65 12.45
C ASP A 313 -20.99 -20.31 12.43
N ARG A 314 -21.60 -20.33 11.23
CA ARG A 314 -22.99 -19.92 11.02
C ARG A 314 -24.00 -20.89 11.63
N GLN A 315 -23.62 -22.15 11.87
CA GLN A 315 -24.50 -23.15 12.47
C GLN A 315 -24.59 -22.97 13.99
N THR A 316 -23.45 -22.66 14.62
CA THR A 316 -23.37 -22.55 16.10
C THR A 316 -23.43 -21.12 16.61
N GLY A 317 -23.22 -20.12 15.74
CA GLY A 317 -23.12 -18.71 16.10
C GLY A 317 -21.83 -18.35 16.86
N ARG A 318 -20.83 -19.23 16.88
CA ARG A 318 -19.57 -19.02 17.63
C ARG A 318 -18.48 -18.45 16.74
N THR A 319 -17.68 -17.56 17.32
CA THR A 319 -16.48 -16.98 16.70
C THR A 319 -15.22 -17.48 17.39
N ARG A 320 -14.14 -17.68 16.64
CA ARG A 320 -12.77 -17.86 17.18
C ARG A 320 -11.72 -17.20 16.28
N SER A 321 -10.60 -16.79 16.87
CA SER A 321 -9.40 -16.36 16.15
C SER A 321 -8.64 -17.57 15.60
N LEU A 322 -8.22 -17.51 14.33
CA LEU A 322 -7.37 -18.51 13.68
C LEU A 322 -5.89 -18.16 13.76
N THR A 323 -5.56 -16.91 14.06
CA THR A 323 -4.19 -16.38 14.03
C THR A 323 -3.77 -15.77 15.35
N GLU A 324 -4.38 -16.18 16.47
CA GLU A 324 -4.06 -15.62 17.79
C GLU A 324 -2.59 -15.83 18.18
N ALA A 325 -2.02 -16.94 17.73
CA ALA A 325 -0.62 -17.28 17.96
C ALA A 325 0.36 -16.48 17.07
N LEU A 326 -0.12 -15.72 16.08
CA LEU A 326 0.71 -14.86 15.24
C LEU A 326 0.70 -13.43 15.77
N ASP A 327 1.88 -12.87 15.99
CA ASP A 327 2.04 -11.47 16.34
C ASP A 327 2.18 -10.53 15.13
N HIS A 328 1.67 -10.96 13.97
CA HIS A 328 1.74 -10.23 12.71
C HIS A 328 0.34 -9.88 12.21
N TRP A 329 0.23 -8.76 11.51
CA TRP A 329 -1.00 -8.29 10.91
C TRP A 329 -1.37 -9.17 9.72
N VAL A 330 -2.58 -9.70 9.69
CA VAL A 330 -3.14 -10.34 8.49
C VAL A 330 -3.60 -9.24 7.53
N GLU A 331 -3.06 -9.24 6.31
CA GLU A 331 -3.39 -8.23 5.29
C GLU A 331 -4.60 -8.66 4.45
N GLU A 332 -4.53 -9.83 3.85
CA GLU A 332 -5.59 -10.43 3.03
C GLU A 332 -5.63 -11.96 3.19
N PHE A 333 -6.71 -12.58 2.73
CA PHE A 333 -6.87 -14.03 2.80
C PHE A 333 -7.81 -14.58 1.72
N VAL A 334 -7.66 -15.87 1.41
CA VAL A 334 -8.50 -16.62 0.47
C VAL A 334 -8.77 -18.03 1.00
N TRP A 335 -9.99 -18.54 0.77
CA TRP A 335 -10.40 -19.89 1.12
C TRP A 335 -9.82 -20.93 0.18
N ALA A 336 -9.39 -22.07 0.74
CA ALA A 336 -9.26 -23.29 -0.05
C ALA A 336 -10.65 -23.76 -0.52
N PRO A 337 -10.79 -24.32 -1.74
CA PRO A 337 -12.08 -24.80 -2.26
C PRO A 337 -12.77 -25.86 -1.38
N ASP A 338 -12.01 -26.59 -0.56
CA ASP A 338 -12.50 -27.63 0.35
C ASP A 338 -13.06 -27.11 1.68
N SER A 339 -13.01 -25.79 1.92
CA SER A 339 -13.41 -25.13 3.17
C SER A 339 -12.62 -25.59 4.42
N GLN A 340 -11.48 -26.28 4.25
CA GLN A 340 -10.69 -26.80 5.38
C GLN A 340 -9.48 -25.92 5.73
N ARG A 341 -9.10 -25.00 4.83
CA ARG A 341 -7.91 -24.17 4.97
C ARG A 341 -8.13 -22.76 4.45
N LEU A 342 -7.35 -21.84 4.99
CA LEU A 342 -7.20 -20.47 4.49
C LEU A 342 -5.73 -20.23 4.13
N TYR A 343 -5.51 -19.41 3.11
CA TYR A 343 -4.21 -18.83 2.77
C TYR A 343 -4.28 -17.33 3.00
N PHE A 344 -3.22 -16.74 3.54
CA PHE A 344 -3.23 -15.33 3.91
C PHE A 344 -1.84 -14.73 3.87
N THR A 345 -1.75 -13.42 3.68
CA THR A 345 -0.50 -12.67 3.78
C THR A 345 -0.39 -11.95 5.11
N VAL A 346 0.84 -11.74 5.56
CA VAL A 346 1.12 -10.95 6.76
C VAL A 346 2.27 -9.99 6.52
N ALA A 347 2.27 -8.83 7.18
CA ALA A 347 3.48 -8.02 7.27
C ALA A 347 4.49 -8.70 8.21
N GLU A 348 5.69 -9.01 7.71
CA GLU A 348 6.74 -9.66 8.51
C GLU A 348 8.13 -9.28 7.99
N GLY A 349 8.96 -8.68 8.86
CA GLY A 349 10.39 -8.49 8.57
C GLY A 349 10.70 -7.66 7.33
N GLY A 350 9.84 -6.71 6.96
CA GLY A 350 9.96 -5.94 5.71
C GLY A 350 9.54 -6.70 4.45
N ALA A 351 8.70 -7.73 4.57
CA ALA A 351 8.12 -8.48 3.46
C ALA A 351 6.64 -8.78 3.72
N PHE A 352 5.98 -9.37 2.73
CA PHE A 352 4.59 -9.86 2.84
C PHE A 352 4.52 -11.36 2.47
N PRO A 353 5.06 -12.26 3.31
CA PRO A 353 5.01 -13.71 3.07
C PRO A 353 3.58 -14.26 3.03
N ILE A 354 3.43 -15.40 2.37
CA ILE A 354 2.17 -16.16 2.31
C ILE A 354 2.20 -17.27 3.35
N TYR A 355 1.14 -17.37 4.15
CA TYR A 355 0.89 -18.39 5.16
C TYR A 355 -0.35 -19.22 4.81
N THR A 356 -0.50 -20.36 5.48
CA THR A 356 -1.73 -21.15 5.50
C THR A 356 -2.09 -21.54 6.93
N VAL A 357 -3.40 -21.63 7.21
CA VAL A 357 -3.94 -22.17 8.46
C VAL A 357 -4.95 -23.28 8.18
N ALA A 358 -4.81 -24.43 8.85
CA ALA A 358 -5.77 -25.52 8.80
C ALA A 358 -6.83 -25.37 9.89
N LEU A 359 -8.12 -25.46 9.52
CA LEU A 359 -9.20 -25.23 10.47
C LEU A 359 -9.28 -26.30 11.57
N ALA A 360 -9.08 -27.56 11.20
CA ALA A 360 -9.24 -28.70 12.11
C ALA A 360 -8.16 -28.73 13.21
N THR A 361 -6.92 -28.37 12.89
CA THR A 361 -5.78 -28.45 13.81
C THR A 361 -5.35 -27.09 14.35
N GLY A 362 -5.68 -25.99 13.67
CA GLY A 362 -5.11 -24.67 13.95
C GLY A 362 -3.64 -24.53 13.52
N GLU A 363 -3.10 -25.50 12.78
CA GLU A 363 -1.71 -25.46 12.34
C GLU A 363 -1.49 -24.33 11.33
N ILE A 364 -0.56 -23.43 11.66
CA ILE A 364 -0.13 -22.33 10.80
C ILE A 364 1.23 -22.66 10.20
N ARG A 365 1.36 -22.55 8.87
CA ARG A 365 2.61 -22.80 8.14
C ARG A 365 2.92 -21.65 7.19
N LYS A 366 4.18 -21.19 7.20
CA LYS A 366 4.71 -20.25 6.20
C LYS A 366 4.92 -21.00 4.87
N LEU A 367 4.22 -20.58 3.82
CA LEU A 367 4.20 -21.21 2.50
C LEU A 367 5.21 -20.55 1.55
N VAL A 368 5.16 -19.22 1.43
CA VAL A 368 6.10 -18.42 0.63
C VAL A 368 6.79 -17.45 1.58
N PRO A 369 8.08 -17.67 1.92
CA PRO A 369 8.70 -16.99 3.06
C PRO A 369 9.27 -15.59 2.77
N THR A 370 9.31 -15.17 1.51
CA THR A 370 10.00 -13.94 1.08
C THR A 370 9.17 -13.15 0.08
N GLY A 371 9.62 -11.93 -0.21
CA GLY A 371 9.03 -11.02 -1.18
C GLY A 371 7.78 -10.32 -0.64
N ALA A 372 7.36 -9.26 -1.31
CA ALA A 372 6.05 -8.70 -1.13
C ALA A 372 5.06 -9.42 -2.06
N ASN A 373 4.09 -10.12 -1.47
CA ASN A 373 3.07 -10.88 -2.17
C ASN A 373 1.70 -10.31 -1.82
N GLU A 374 0.83 -10.12 -2.82
CA GLU A 374 -0.51 -9.54 -2.66
C GLU A 374 -1.48 -10.07 -3.74
N GLY A 375 -2.77 -9.82 -3.59
CA GLY A 375 -3.80 -10.27 -4.53
C GLY A 375 -3.91 -11.79 -4.59
N LEU A 376 -3.93 -12.46 -3.44
CA LEU A 376 -4.04 -13.93 -3.39
C LEU A 376 -5.29 -14.45 -4.12
N GLN A 377 -5.09 -15.44 -4.98
CA GLN A 377 -6.12 -16.22 -5.65
C GLN A 377 -5.74 -17.72 -5.58
N ILE A 378 -6.72 -18.60 -5.60
CA ILE A 378 -6.51 -20.06 -5.66
C ILE A 378 -7.23 -20.65 -6.87
N THR A 379 -6.61 -21.63 -7.51
CA THR A 379 -7.27 -22.38 -8.58
C THR A 379 -8.44 -23.21 -8.04
N PRO A 380 -9.52 -23.41 -8.82
CA PRO A 380 -10.69 -24.18 -8.38
C PRO A 380 -10.39 -25.62 -7.95
N ASP A 381 -9.30 -26.22 -8.46
CA ASP A 381 -8.84 -27.56 -8.06
C ASP A 381 -8.06 -27.56 -6.73
N GLY A 382 -7.84 -26.39 -6.13
CA GLY A 382 -7.16 -26.22 -4.85
C GLY A 382 -5.65 -26.46 -4.88
N LYS A 383 -5.02 -26.55 -6.05
CA LYS A 383 -3.60 -26.96 -6.16
C LYS A 383 -2.61 -25.82 -6.28
N THR A 384 -3.02 -24.68 -6.82
CA THR A 384 -2.12 -23.58 -7.18
C THR A 384 -2.64 -22.25 -6.63
N LEU A 385 -1.77 -21.49 -5.97
CA LEU A 385 -2.02 -20.07 -5.68
C LEU A 385 -1.45 -19.21 -6.81
N ILE A 386 -2.20 -18.18 -7.18
CA ILE A 386 -1.80 -17.10 -8.09
C ILE A 386 -1.82 -15.79 -7.30
N PHE A 387 -0.81 -14.95 -7.47
CA PHE A 387 -0.67 -13.69 -6.74
C PHE A 387 0.28 -12.74 -7.46
N LEU A 388 0.25 -11.46 -7.10
CA LEU A 388 1.25 -10.48 -7.51
C LEU A 388 2.47 -10.57 -6.61
N ARG A 389 3.65 -10.47 -7.20
CA ARG A 389 4.91 -10.40 -6.45
C ARG A 389 5.80 -9.28 -7.02
N HIS A 390 6.37 -8.50 -6.12
CA HIS A 390 7.29 -7.39 -6.42
C HIS A 390 8.43 -7.30 -5.39
N GLY A 391 9.39 -6.42 -5.69
CA GLY A 391 10.56 -6.10 -4.88
C GLY A 391 11.15 -4.74 -5.28
N PHE A 392 12.12 -4.22 -4.55
CA PHE A 392 12.74 -2.91 -4.83
C PHE A 392 13.29 -2.77 -6.26
N SER A 393 13.71 -3.89 -6.87
CA SER A 393 14.28 -3.95 -8.23
C SER A 393 13.42 -4.78 -9.19
N GLN A 394 12.17 -5.05 -8.80
CA GLN A 394 11.24 -5.88 -9.56
C GLN A 394 9.83 -5.30 -9.42
N PRO A 395 9.28 -4.63 -10.46
CA PRO A 395 7.86 -4.30 -10.50
C PRO A 395 6.98 -5.54 -10.39
N ALA A 396 5.71 -5.33 -10.02
CA ALA A 396 4.76 -6.43 -9.85
C ALA A 396 4.60 -7.25 -11.13
N GLU A 397 4.76 -8.56 -10.99
CA GLU A 397 4.42 -9.56 -11.98
C GLU A 397 3.53 -10.62 -11.32
N LEU A 398 2.72 -11.32 -12.11
CA LEU A 398 1.97 -12.47 -11.61
C LEU A 398 2.91 -13.63 -11.36
N TYR A 399 2.70 -14.32 -10.25
CA TYR A 399 3.41 -15.53 -9.84
C TYR A 399 2.42 -16.65 -9.57
N ARG A 400 2.93 -17.88 -9.66
CA ARG A 400 2.23 -19.08 -9.21
C ARG A 400 3.09 -19.88 -8.25
N VAL A 401 2.45 -20.58 -7.31
CA VAL A 401 3.09 -21.57 -6.44
C VAL A 401 2.11 -22.71 -6.16
N ASN A 402 2.61 -23.93 -6.03
CA ASN A 402 1.79 -25.04 -5.55
C ASN A 402 1.46 -24.81 -4.06
N VAL A 403 0.31 -25.31 -3.60
CA VAL A 403 -0.13 -25.16 -2.20
C VAL A 403 0.78 -25.86 -1.17
N ASP A 404 1.70 -26.71 -1.61
CA ASP A 404 2.77 -27.28 -0.79
C ASP A 404 3.98 -26.34 -0.62
N GLY A 405 4.09 -25.31 -1.47
CA GLY A 405 5.17 -24.31 -1.50
C GLY A 405 6.18 -24.54 -2.62
N SER A 406 6.01 -25.60 -3.41
CA SER A 406 6.88 -25.92 -4.53
C SER A 406 6.54 -25.12 -5.79
N GLN A 407 7.48 -25.10 -6.75
CA GLN A 407 7.29 -24.52 -8.08
C GLN A 407 6.90 -23.03 -8.10
N LEU A 408 7.40 -22.24 -7.14
CA LEU A 408 7.28 -20.79 -7.18
C LEU A 408 7.93 -20.25 -8.46
N ALA A 409 7.13 -19.65 -9.35
CA ALA A 409 7.61 -19.13 -10.64
C ALA A 409 6.76 -17.95 -11.13
N PRO A 410 7.36 -17.00 -11.89
CA PRO A 410 6.58 -15.96 -12.56
C PRO A 410 5.69 -16.56 -13.63
N LEU A 411 4.44 -16.10 -13.67
CA LEU A 411 3.46 -16.36 -14.72
C LEU A 411 3.55 -15.32 -15.83
N THR A 412 3.90 -14.07 -15.50
CA THR A 412 4.11 -12.98 -16.46
C THR A 412 5.52 -12.41 -16.38
N ARG A 413 5.94 -11.76 -17.46
CA ARG A 413 7.23 -11.05 -17.59
C ARG A 413 7.04 -9.76 -18.39
N MET A 414 5.97 -9.01 -18.12
CA MET A 414 5.55 -7.88 -18.96
C MET A 414 6.54 -6.72 -18.99
N ASN A 415 7.40 -6.62 -17.97
CA ASN A 415 8.42 -5.56 -17.87
C ASN A 415 9.85 -6.04 -18.14
N ALA A 416 10.07 -7.34 -18.41
CA ALA A 416 11.42 -7.93 -18.43
C ALA A 416 12.36 -7.29 -19.47
N GLU A 417 11.89 -7.08 -20.70
CA GLU A 417 12.70 -6.49 -21.77
C GLU A 417 13.13 -5.05 -21.43
N ARG A 418 12.22 -4.26 -20.85
CA ARG A 418 12.48 -2.86 -20.49
C ARG A 418 13.53 -2.73 -19.39
N LEU A 419 13.57 -3.70 -18.47
CA LEU A 419 14.46 -3.68 -17.32
C LEU A 419 15.80 -4.37 -17.60
N ALA A 420 15.94 -5.07 -18.72
CA ALA A 420 17.14 -5.88 -19.03
C ALA A 420 18.44 -5.07 -19.09
N ALA A 421 18.36 -3.79 -19.50
CA ALA A 421 19.51 -2.89 -19.61
C ALA A 421 19.76 -2.05 -18.35
N ILE A 422 18.91 -2.17 -17.32
CA ILE A 422 19.04 -1.39 -16.09
C ILE A 422 20.05 -2.04 -15.17
N GLN A 423 21.04 -1.26 -14.74
CA GLN A 423 21.89 -1.61 -13.62
C GLN A 423 21.23 -1.12 -12.33
N TRP A 424 20.73 -2.05 -11.53
CA TRP A 424 20.13 -1.77 -10.24
C TRP A 424 21.19 -1.54 -9.15
N GLY A 425 20.82 -0.76 -8.15
CA GLY A 425 21.51 -0.72 -6.87
C GLY A 425 21.36 -2.03 -6.09
N GLU A 426 22.39 -2.42 -5.35
CA GLU A 426 22.30 -3.59 -4.47
C GLU A 426 21.39 -3.29 -3.28
N VAL A 427 20.41 -4.16 -3.03
CA VAL A 427 19.46 -4.08 -1.92
C VAL A 427 19.91 -5.00 -0.79
N ARG A 428 20.03 -4.47 0.43
CA ARG A 428 20.41 -5.23 1.63
C ARG A 428 19.41 -5.00 2.77
N SER A 429 18.85 -6.08 3.32
CA SER A 429 18.16 -6.06 4.60
C SER A 429 19.19 -6.04 5.72
N ILE A 430 19.01 -5.16 6.70
CA ILE A 430 19.88 -5.03 7.87
C ILE A 430 19.09 -5.01 9.16
N TRP A 431 19.77 -5.35 10.24
CA TRP A 431 19.29 -5.20 11.60
C TRP A 431 20.33 -4.47 12.42
N TYR A 432 19.89 -3.54 13.26
CA TYR A 432 20.74 -2.76 14.14
C TYR A 432 20.08 -2.55 15.49
N THR A 433 20.86 -2.11 16.47
CA THR A 433 20.39 -1.86 17.84
C THR A 433 19.85 -0.44 17.95
N GLY A 434 18.55 -0.30 18.18
CA GLY A 434 17.84 0.95 18.47
C GLY A 434 17.89 1.37 19.94
N ALA A 435 17.02 2.30 20.33
CA ALA A 435 16.93 2.75 21.72
C ALA A 435 16.52 1.60 22.64
N ASP A 436 16.96 1.63 23.90
CA ASP A 436 16.71 0.57 24.88
C ASP A 436 17.14 -0.84 24.43
N GLY A 437 18.05 -0.95 23.46
CA GLY A 437 18.51 -2.24 22.93
C GLY A 437 17.52 -2.91 21.97
N ALA A 438 16.48 -2.20 21.51
CA ALA A 438 15.51 -2.73 20.56
C ALA A 438 16.20 -3.20 19.27
N ARG A 439 15.72 -4.31 18.69
CA ARG A 439 16.23 -4.81 17.42
C ARG A 439 15.43 -4.17 16.28
N VAL A 440 16.04 -3.25 15.55
CA VAL A 440 15.37 -2.43 14.53
C VAL A 440 15.81 -2.88 13.14
N HIS A 441 14.85 -2.95 12.21
CA HIS A 441 15.09 -3.36 10.83
C HIS A 441 15.31 -2.14 9.93
N GLY A 442 16.03 -2.31 8.83
CA GLY A 442 16.09 -1.32 7.76
C GLY A 442 16.61 -1.89 6.45
N TRP A 443 16.45 -1.12 5.38
CA TRP A 443 17.02 -1.43 4.07
C TRP A 443 18.15 -0.46 3.72
N ILE A 444 19.19 -0.99 3.06
CA ILE A 444 20.21 -0.19 2.37
C ILE A 444 20.09 -0.49 0.88
N ILE A 445 20.04 0.57 0.06
CA ILE A 445 20.17 0.47 -1.39
C ILE A 445 21.40 1.28 -1.81
N THR A 446 22.34 0.63 -2.49
CA THR A 446 23.56 1.27 -2.99
C THR A 446 23.35 1.85 -4.39
N PRO A 447 24.12 2.85 -4.83
CA PRO A 447 24.03 3.35 -6.20
C PRO A 447 24.47 2.30 -7.24
N PRO A 448 23.97 2.34 -8.49
CA PRO A 448 24.51 1.54 -9.58
C PRO A 448 26.03 1.77 -9.74
N GLY A 449 26.79 0.69 -9.96
CA GLY A 449 28.26 0.77 -10.05
C GLY A 449 28.95 1.09 -8.72
N PHE A 450 28.29 0.79 -7.59
CA PHE A 450 28.85 0.95 -6.24
C PHE A 450 30.23 0.31 -6.09
N ASP A 451 31.14 1.07 -5.49
CA ASP A 451 32.50 0.67 -5.14
C ASP A 451 32.69 0.90 -3.64
N PRO A 452 32.81 -0.15 -2.81
CA PRO A 452 32.94 0.00 -1.36
C PRO A 452 34.21 0.75 -0.93
N ALA A 453 35.19 0.97 -1.81
CA ALA A 453 36.36 1.79 -1.54
C ALA A 453 36.10 3.30 -1.68
N LYS A 454 34.96 3.71 -2.25
CA LYS A 454 34.55 5.11 -2.38
C LYS A 454 33.60 5.52 -1.26
N THR A 455 33.49 6.84 -1.08
CA THR A 455 32.59 7.43 -0.09
C THR A 455 31.45 8.18 -0.77
N TYR A 456 30.22 7.86 -0.38
CA TYR A 456 28.99 8.34 -1.01
C TYR A 456 28.19 9.26 -0.07
N PRO A 457 27.44 10.23 -0.62
CA PRO A 457 26.38 10.88 0.15
C PRO A 457 25.25 9.89 0.44
N MET A 458 24.51 10.11 1.53
CA MET A 458 23.38 9.26 1.92
C MET A 458 22.08 10.05 2.02
N ILE A 459 20.98 9.42 1.61
CA ILE A 459 19.62 9.90 1.88
C ILE A 459 18.93 8.89 2.80
N VAL A 460 18.37 9.38 3.90
CA VAL A 460 17.50 8.62 4.80
C VAL A 460 16.04 8.84 4.38
N LEU A 461 15.36 7.79 3.93
CA LEU A 461 13.94 7.84 3.59
C LEU A 461 13.10 7.35 4.76
N LEU A 462 12.24 8.23 5.28
CA LEU A 462 11.40 7.99 6.45
C LEU A 462 9.97 7.72 5.97
N HIS A 463 9.41 6.54 6.29
CA HIS A 463 8.06 6.19 5.83
C HIS A 463 6.97 6.97 6.58
N GLY A 464 5.82 7.14 5.92
CA GLY A 464 4.59 7.63 6.55
C GLY A 464 3.94 6.56 7.44
N GLY A 465 2.83 6.91 8.10
CA GLY A 465 2.22 6.08 9.14
C GLY A 465 1.91 6.95 10.37
N PRO A 466 2.40 6.62 11.58
CA PRO A 466 3.67 5.91 11.82
C PRO A 466 3.61 4.39 11.64
N GLN A 467 2.44 3.79 11.71
CA GLN A 467 2.28 2.34 11.62
C GLN A 467 2.20 1.86 10.17
N SER A 468 3.34 1.93 9.48
CA SER A 468 3.58 1.36 8.14
C SER A 468 4.93 0.64 8.09
N VAL A 469 5.41 0.28 6.91
CA VAL A 469 6.69 -0.42 6.75
C VAL A 469 7.33 -0.10 5.40
N TRP A 470 8.64 0.13 5.40
CA TRP A 470 9.47 -0.10 4.22
C TRP A 470 9.65 -1.60 4.03
N ALA A 471 8.86 -2.16 3.13
CA ALA A 471 8.98 -3.53 2.67
C ALA A 471 9.71 -3.61 1.31
N ASP A 472 10.16 -4.82 0.95
CA ASP A 472 10.70 -5.15 -0.37
C ASP A 472 9.60 -5.03 -1.45
N VAL A 473 9.26 -3.78 -1.79
CA VAL A 473 8.13 -3.37 -2.63
C VAL A 473 8.61 -2.37 -3.67
N PHE A 474 8.15 -2.54 -4.92
CA PHE A 474 8.44 -1.59 -5.98
C PHE A 474 7.55 -0.34 -5.86
N HIS A 475 8.07 0.71 -5.22
CA HIS A 475 7.30 1.92 -4.93
C HIS A 475 7.31 2.92 -6.12
N TYR A 476 6.17 3.51 -6.48
CA TYR A 476 6.09 4.51 -7.57
C TYR A 476 6.28 5.97 -7.11
N ARG A 477 5.88 6.35 -5.88
CA ARG A 477 6.05 7.71 -5.33
C ARG A 477 7.38 7.98 -4.60
N TRP A 478 7.92 6.98 -3.89
CA TRP A 478 9.17 7.00 -3.14
C TRP A 478 10.10 5.85 -3.59
N ASN A 479 10.41 5.80 -4.88
CA ASN A 479 11.21 4.71 -5.45
C ASN A 479 12.69 4.83 -5.02
N ALA A 480 13.15 3.94 -4.15
CA ALA A 480 14.53 3.96 -3.64
C ALA A 480 15.59 3.84 -4.74
N GLN A 481 15.31 3.08 -5.81
CA GLN A 481 16.25 2.90 -6.92
C GLN A 481 16.45 4.18 -7.73
N LEU A 482 15.47 5.09 -7.80
CA LEU A 482 15.66 6.40 -8.43
C LEU A 482 16.63 7.29 -7.65
N PHE A 483 16.50 7.32 -6.32
CA PHE A 483 17.46 8.06 -5.49
C PHE A 483 18.84 7.41 -5.54
N ALA A 484 18.93 6.08 -5.53
CA ALA A 484 20.19 5.37 -5.69
C ALA A 484 20.84 5.64 -7.05
N ALA A 485 20.06 5.66 -8.13
CA ALA A 485 20.51 5.99 -9.48
C ALA A 485 21.08 7.42 -9.59
N ALA A 486 20.64 8.34 -8.72
CA ALA A 486 21.22 9.68 -8.60
C ALA A 486 22.56 9.72 -7.83
N GLY A 487 23.12 8.57 -7.44
CA GLY A 487 24.46 8.45 -6.84
C GLY A 487 24.47 8.44 -5.30
N TYR A 488 23.33 8.22 -4.67
CA TYR A 488 23.19 8.17 -3.22
C TYR A 488 23.17 6.75 -2.67
N VAL A 489 23.70 6.55 -1.47
CA VAL A 489 23.30 5.42 -0.63
C VAL A 489 21.97 5.76 0.00
N ILE A 490 21.00 4.85 -0.10
CA ILE A 490 19.67 5.04 0.48
C ILE A 490 19.55 4.19 1.73
N PHE A 491 19.17 4.80 2.84
CA PHE A 491 18.84 4.11 4.08
C PHE A 491 17.34 4.27 4.38
N MET A 492 16.65 3.16 4.60
CA MET A 492 15.20 3.12 4.82
C MET A 492 14.92 2.38 6.14
N PRO A 493 14.97 3.06 7.29
CA PRO A 493 14.72 2.46 8.60
C PRO A 493 13.24 2.08 8.78
N ASN A 494 13.00 1.00 9.51
CA ASN A 494 11.70 0.62 10.06
C ASN A 494 11.76 0.74 11.60
N PRO A 495 11.75 1.98 12.14
CA PRO A 495 11.86 2.22 13.58
C PRO A 495 10.60 1.76 14.32
N ARG A 496 10.59 1.84 15.65
CA ARG A 496 9.36 1.54 16.42
C ARG A 496 8.16 2.33 15.93
N GLY A 497 7.00 1.67 15.99
CA GLY A 497 5.79 2.03 15.25
C GLY A 497 5.61 1.21 13.98
N SER A 498 6.68 0.78 13.30
CA SER A 498 6.55 0.04 12.04
C SER A 498 5.85 -1.32 12.21
N ILE A 499 5.09 -1.72 11.20
CA ILE A 499 4.39 -3.01 11.17
C ILE A 499 5.33 -4.15 10.76
N GLY A 500 4.95 -5.38 11.15
CA GLY A 500 5.69 -6.60 10.81
C GLY A 500 6.83 -6.97 11.75
N PHE A 501 6.91 -6.33 12.91
CA PHE A 501 7.90 -6.57 13.97
C PHE A 501 7.28 -6.91 15.33
N GLY A 502 5.98 -7.23 15.36
CA GLY A 502 5.21 -7.55 16.57
C GLY A 502 4.38 -6.37 17.08
N GLN A 503 3.24 -6.65 17.73
CA GLN A 503 2.33 -5.59 18.17
C GLN A 503 2.95 -4.68 19.23
N LYS A 504 3.82 -5.23 20.09
CA LYS A 504 4.57 -4.42 21.06
C LYS A 504 5.45 -3.37 20.37
N PHE A 505 6.12 -3.73 19.27
CA PHE A 505 6.98 -2.80 18.53
C PHE A 505 6.18 -1.66 17.89
N ILE A 506 4.95 -1.96 17.46
CA ILE A 506 3.98 -0.98 16.95
C ILE A 506 3.51 -0.05 18.08
N ASP A 507 3.12 -0.61 19.23
CA ASP A 507 2.55 0.15 20.36
C ASP A 507 3.53 1.14 21.00
N GLU A 508 4.83 0.86 20.94
CA GLU A 508 5.86 1.66 21.62
C GLU A 508 6.01 3.09 21.09
N ILE A 509 5.41 3.43 19.94
CA ILE A 509 5.39 4.80 19.42
C ILE A 509 4.28 5.67 20.01
N SER A 510 3.17 5.06 20.47
CA SER A 510 2.00 5.82 20.91
C SER A 510 2.28 6.57 22.21
N GLY A 511 2.24 7.90 22.13
CA GLY A 511 2.64 8.83 23.18
C GLY A 511 4.11 9.23 23.17
N ASP A 512 4.90 8.78 22.18
CA ASP A 512 6.35 8.96 22.10
C ASP A 512 6.87 9.31 20.69
N TRP A 513 6.10 10.07 19.90
CA TRP A 513 6.40 10.37 18.50
C TRP A 513 7.78 10.99 18.22
N GLY A 514 8.37 11.71 19.18
CA GLY A 514 9.71 12.31 19.06
C GLY A 514 10.80 11.63 19.90
N GLY A 515 10.48 10.55 20.61
CA GLY A 515 11.38 9.86 21.53
C GLY A 515 12.09 8.67 20.91
N LYS A 516 11.70 7.46 21.30
CA LYS A 516 12.39 6.21 20.93
C LYS A 516 12.48 5.98 19.43
N VAL A 517 11.42 6.30 18.69
CA VAL A 517 11.40 6.22 17.22
C VAL A 517 12.47 7.11 16.58
N TYR A 518 12.70 8.32 17.10
CA TYR A 518 13.74 9.21 16.60
C TYR A 518 15.14 8.66 16.91
N GLU A 519 15.35 8.11 18.11
CA GLU A 519 16.61 7.47 18.47
C GLU A 519 16.89 6.20 17.64
N ASP A 520 15.86 5.40 17.34
CA ASP A 520 15.96 4.26 16.43
C ASP A 520 16.40 4.69 15.02
N VAL A 521 15.86 5.78 14.50
CA VAL A 521 16.33 6.35 13.22
C VAL A 521 17.79 6.76 13.32
N MET A 522 18.18 7.46 14.40
CA MET A 522 19.53 8.01 14.52
C MET A 522 20.61 6.94 14.73
N ARG A 523 20.32 5.90 15.49
CA ARG A 523 21.20 4.73 15.62
C ARG A 523 21.34 3.96 14.31
N GLY A 524 20.28 3.93 13.49
CA GLY A 524 20.35 3.37 12.14
C GLY A 524 21.30 4.18 11.24
N VAL A 525 21.24 5.51 11.31
CA VAL A 525 22.18 6.39 10.59
C VAL A 525 23.62 6.14 11.05
N ASP A 526 23.87 6.01 12.36
CA ASP A 526 25.19 5.65 12.89
C ASP A 526 25.69 4.31 12.36
N TYR A 527 24.81 3.30 12.35
CA TYR A 527 25.12 1.98 11.83
C TYR A 527 25.58 2.04 10.37
N VAL A 528 24.85 2.74 9.50
CA VAL A 528 25.18 2.82 8.06
C VAL A 528 26.49 3.58 7.83
N ILE A 529 26.77 4.64 8.59
CA ILE A 529 28.08 5.33 8.53
C ILE A 529 29.21 4.39 8.94
N GLY A 530 28.99 3.57 9.97
CA GLY A 530 29.95 2.58 10.45
C GLY A 530 30.37 1.54 9.39
N LEU A 531 29.64 1.42 8.28
CA LEU A 531 30.00 0.54 7.16
C LEU A 531 31.15 1.09 6.30
N GLY A 532 31.55 2.36 6.50
CA GLY A 532 32.79 2.95 5.96
C GLY A 532 32.69 3.57 4.57
N TYR A 533 31.56 3.45 3.87
CA TYR A 533 31.35 3.98 2.51
C TYR A 533 30.38 5.17 2.45
N VAL A 534 29.92 5.70 3.59
CA VAL A 534 29.06 6.90 3.66
C VAL A 534 29.84 8.06 4.28
N ASP A 535 29.72 9.25 3.69
CA ASP A 535 30.30 10.47 4.24
C ASP A 535 29.39 11.03 5.35
N PRO A 536 29.86 11.10 6.61
CA PRO A 536 29.05 11.63 7.71
C PRO A 536 28.67 13.10 7.54
N ASN A 537 29.35 13.85 6.66
CA ASN A 537 29.06 15.25 6.38
C ASN A 537 28.13 15.46 5.18
N ARG A 538 27.70 14.40 4.47
CA ARG A 538 26.83 14.49 3.28
C ARG A 538 25.60 13.59 3.44
N ILE A 539 24.82 13.86 4.49
CA ILE A 539 23.60 13.13 4.80
C ILE A 539 22.38 14.05 4.66
N GLY A 540 21.37 13.59 3.91
CA GLY A 540 20.05 14.20 3.87
C GLY A 540 18.97 13.26 4.40
N ALA A 541 17.80 13.81 4.70
CA ALA A 541 16.61 13.03 5.05
C ALA A 541 15.37 13.53 4.30
N ALA A 542 14.50 12.61 3.91
CA ALA A 542 13.22 12.91 3.29
C ALA A 542 12.12 12.00 3.86
N GLY A 543 10.90 12.51 3.92
CA GLY A 543 9.76 11.72 4.34
C GLY A 543 8.43 12.36 4.01
N GLY A 544 7.41 11.52 3.89
CA GLY A 544 6.02 11.89 3.64
C GLY A 544 5.15 11.67 4.88
N SER A 545 4.13 12.50 5.13
CA SER A 545 3.17 12.26 6.23
C SER A 545 3.86 12.22 7.59
N TYR A 546 3.71 11.15 8.39
CA TYR A 546 4.52 10.94 9.60
C TYR A 546 6.04 10.96 9.34
N GLY A 547 6.51 10.47 8.20
CA GLY A 547 7.91 10.62 7.81
C GLY A 547 8.31 12.08 7.61
N GLY A 548 7.40 12.91 7.11
CA GLY A 548 7.56 14.36 7.04
C GLY A 548 7.54 15.03 8.42
N TYR A 549 6.73 14.51 9.36
CA TYR A 549 6.81 14.88 10.78
C TYR A 549 8.19 14.58 11.37
N LEU A 550 8.76 13.39 11.12
CA LEU A 550 10.10 13.05 11.58
C LEU A 550 11.18 13.96 10.97
N VAL A 551 11.03 14.34 9.70
CA VAL A 551 11.90 15.36 9.07
C VAL A 551 11.78 16.70 9.80
N ASN A 552 10.56 17.16 10.08
CA ASN A 552 10.32 18.40 10.81
C ASN A 552 10.89 18.34 12.25
N TRP A 553 10.80 17.17 12.90
CA TRP A 553 11.39 16.92 14.21
C TRP A 553 12.92 16.98 14.13
N ILE A 554 13.54 16.26 13.20
CA ILE A 554 15.00 16.29 12.94
C ILE A 554 15.51 17.73 12.80
N ALA A 555 14.78 18.58 12.06
CA ALA A 555 15.17 19.98 11.85
C ALA A 555 15.35 20.77 13.16
N GLY A 556 14.63 20.40 14.23
CA GLY A 556 14.69 21.04 15.54
C GLY A 556 15.62 20.37 16.56
N GLN A 557 16.04 19.13 16.30
CA GLN A 557 16.79 18.30 17.26
C GLN A 557 18.29 18.16 16.95
N THR A 558 18.73 18.34 15.70
CA THR A 558 20.14 18.09 15.33
C THR A 558 20.60 18.86 14.10
N ASP A 559 21.90 19.17 14.06
CA ASP A 559 22.58 19.83 12.94
C ASP A 559 23.34 18.82 12.03
N ARG A 560 23.10 17.51 12.23
CA ARG A 560 23.83 16.43 11.53
C ARG A 560 23.50 16.32 10.04
N PHE A 561 22.26 16.62 9.67
CA PHE A 561 21.80 16.55 8.28
C PHE A 561 22.13 17.85 7.55
N ARG A 562 22.49 17.75 6.26
CA ARG A 562 22.81 18.92 5.42
C ARG A 562 21.66 19.38 4.53
N ALA A 563 20.67 18.52 4.29
CA ALA A 563 19.45 18.87 3.59
C ALA A 563 18.28 18.01 4.05
N LEU A 564 17.11 18.64 4.13
CA LEU A 564 15.85 18.01 4.53
C LEU A 564 14.79 18.21 3.46
N VAL A 565 13.90 17.23 3.31
CA VAL A 565 12.72 17.28 2.44
C VAL A 565 11.50 16.81 3.22
N SER A 566 10.61 17.75 3.55
CA SER A 566 9.36 17.48 4.24
C SER A 566 8.21 17.50 3.23
N HIS A 567 7.62 16.33 2.96
CA HIS A 567 6.46 16.18 2.07
C HIS A 567 5.21 15.92 2.90
N ALA A 568 4.19 16.77 2.80
CA ALA A 568 2.93 16.61 3.54
C ALA A 568 3.15 16.27 5.04
N GLY A 569 4.13 16.92 5.67
CA GLY A 569 4.59 16.58 7.01
C GLY A 569 3.84 17.33 8.10
N VAL A 570 3.47 16.63 9.19
CA VAL A 570 2.84 17.27 10.36
C VAL A 570 3.86 18.17 11.08
N PHE A 571 3.45 19.37 11.48
CA PHE A 571 4.33 20.39 12.06
C PHE A 571 3.82 20.97 13.38
N ASN A 572 2.51 21.19 13.49
CA ASN A 572 1.84 21.72 14.66
C ASN A 572 0.70 20.79 15.08
N LEU A 573 0.95 19.96 16.09
CA LEU A 573 0.02 18.91 16.51
C LEU A 573 -1.34 19.45 16.99
N ILE A 574 -1.38 20.65 17.58
CA ILE A 574 -2.64 21.26 18.03
C ILE A 574 -3.48 21.73 16.83
N SER A 575 -2.84 22.40 15.87
CA SER A 575 -3.47 22.80 14.61
C SER A 575 -3.93 21.59 13.81
N MET A 576 -3.07 20.58 13.70
CA MET A 576 -3.32 19.32 13.02
C MET A 576 -4.58 18.63 13.57
N TYR A 577 -4.71 18.49 14.89
CA TYR A 577 -5.90 17.86 15.50
C TYR A 577 -7.21 18.53 15.05
N GLY A 578 -7.27 19.86 15.06
CA GLY A 578 -8.50 20.59 14.68
C GLY A 578 -8.79 20.61 13.18
N SER A 579 -7.84 20.19 12.35
CA SER A 579 -7.91 20.35 10.89
C SER A 579 -7.86 19.02 10.13
N THR A 580 -7.28 17.96 10.70
CA THR A 580 -7.39 16.60 10.16
C THR A 580 -8.81 16.06 10.36
N GLU A 581 -9.05 14.87 9.83
CA GLU A 581 -10.39 14.32 9.65
C GLU A 581 -10.56 12.97 10.36
N GLU A 582 -9.52 12.14 10.47
CA GLU A 582 -9.52 10.91 11.25
C GLU A 582 -9.05 11.17 12.70
N LEU A 583 -9.92 11.65 13.58
CA LEU A 583 -9.61 12.04 14.96
C LEU A 583 -9.35 10.84 15.91
N TRP A 584 -9.81 9.63 15.60
CA TRP A 584 -9.46 8.43 16.37
C TRP A 584 -7.93 8.24 16.46
N PHE A 585 -7.23 8.57 15.38
CA PHE A 585 -5.78 8.43 15.27
C PHE A 585 -4.99 9.35 16.22
N PRO A 586 -5.11 10.70 16.17
CA PRO A 586 -4.41 11.57 17.10
C PRO A 586 -4.89 11.37 18.55
N GLU A 587 -6.16 11.03 18.78
CA GLU A 587 -6.63 10.73 20.14
C GLU A 587 -5.96 9.49 20.74
N TRP A 588 -5.71 8.46 19.94
CA TRP A 588 -4.93 7.30 20.38
C TRP A 588 -3.45 7.66 20.61
N GLU A 589 -2.81 8.27 19.59
CA GLU A 589 -1.37 8.55 19.60
C GLU A 589 -0.96 9.57 20.67
N PHE A 590 -1.84 10.52 21.01
CA PHE A 590 -1.60 11.51 22.06
C PHE A 590 -2.45 11.30 23.31
N ARG A 591 -3.06 10.12 23.45
CA ARG A 591 -3.81 9.68 24.65
C ARG A 591 -4.84 10.73 25.10
N GLY A 592 -5.63 11.23 24.15
CA GLY A 592 -6.64 12.25 24.35
C GLY A 592 -6.58 13.38 23.32
N THR A 593 -7.43 14.37 23.54
CA THR A 593 -7.53 15.60 22.74
C THR A 593 -6.53 16.66 23.22
N PRO A 594 -6.26 17.74 22.45
CA PRO A 594 -5.39 18.82 22.88
C PRO A 594 -5.80 19.54 24.17
N TRP A 595 -7.08 19.47 24.56
CA TRP A 595 -7.60 20.07 25.80
C TRP A 595 -7.74 19.07 26.97
N THR A 596 -7.60 17.77 26.71
CA THR A 596 -7.58 16.74 27.77
C THR A 596 -6.18 16.21 28.06
N ASN A 597 -5.29 16.21 27.06
CA ASN A 597 -3.89 15.82 27.20
C ASN A 597 -2.94 16.80 26.48
N LYS A 598 -3.02 18.07 26.87
CA LYS A 598 -2.23 19.16 26.27
C LYS A 598 -0.72 18.89 26.24
N GLU A 599 -0.19 18.24 27.27
CA GLU A 599 1.25 18.01 27.44
C GLU A 599 1.88 17.23 26.28
N LEU A 600 1.24 16.16 25.80
CA LEU A 600 1.80 15.36 24.69
C LEU A 600 1.78 16.12 23.36
N TYR A 601 0.73 16.88 23.08
CA TYR A 601 0.63 17.71 21.87
C TYR A 601 1.68 18.83 21.84
N GLU A 602 2.01 19.42 22.99
CA GLU A 602 3.06 20.43 23.10
C GLU A 602 4.46 19.82 23.04
N ARG A 603 4.70 18.75 23.82
CA ARG A 603 6.02 18.09 23.90
C ARG A 603 6.50 17.61 22.55
N TRP A 604 5.62 16.96 21.79
CA TRP A 604 5.97 16.32 20.51
C TRP A 604 5.71 17.21 19.29
N SER A 605 5.45 18.51 19.47
CA SER A 605 5.19 19.42 18.35
C SER A 605 6.48 20.00 17.75
N PRO A 606 6.83 19.72 16.48
CA PRO A 606 8.02 20.29 15.84
C PRO A 606 8.09 21.82 15.88
N HIS A 607 6.94 22.50 15.78
CA HIS A 607 6.90 23.97 15.79
C HIS A 607 7.47 24.62 17.06
N ASN A 608 7.46 23.91 18.20
CA ASN A 608 8.04 24.38 19.46
C ASN A 608 9.58 24.43 19.46
N PHE A 609 10.20 23.89 18.41
CA PHE A 609 11.65 23.84 18.22
C PHE A 609 12.13 24.68 17.04
N ALA A 610 11.27 25.51 16.44
CA ALA A 610 11.60 26.32 15.28
C ALA A 610 12.82 27.24 15.50
N GLN A 611 13.06 27.70 16.72
CA GLN A 611 14.25 28.47 17.10
C GLN A 611 15.56 27.73 16.80
N ASN A 612 15.55 26.40 16.77
CA ASN A 612 16.73 25.57 16.52
C ASN A 612 17.00 25.31 15.03
N PHE A 613 16.06 25.64 14.14
CA PHE A 613 16.20 25.29 12.73
C PHE A 613 17.39 25.97 12.08
N LYS A 614 18.23 25.17 11.42
CA LYS A 614 19.43 25.61 10.66
C LYS A 614 19.61 24.87 9.34
N THR A 615 19.10 23.65 9.24
CA THR A 615 19.31 22.79 8.08
C THR A 615 18.45 23.23 6.89
N PRO A 616 19.04 23.41 5.69
CA PRO A 616 18.29 23.70 4.49
C PRO A 616 17.13 22.71 4.29
N THR A 617 15.91 23.23 4.13
CA THR A 617 14.70 22.39 4.03
C THR A 617 13.83 22.74 2.82
N LEU A 618 13.50 21.73 2.02
CA LEU A 618 12.46 21.79 0.99
C LEU A 618 11.14 21.30 1.60
N VAL A 619 10.09 22.11 1.46
CA VAL A 619 8.72 21.77 1.89
C VAL A 619 7.87 21.52 0.66
N ILE A 620 7.13 20.41 0.63
CA ILE A 620 6.27 20.02 -0.50
C ILE A 620 4.88 19.66 0.01
N HIS A 621 3.82 20.16 -0.64
CA HIS A 621 2.44 19.88 -0.21
C HIS A 621 1.44 19.94 -1.38
N GLY A 622 0.39 19.10 -1.35
CA GLY A 622 -0.79 19.26 -2.21
C GLY A 622 -1.86 20.11 -1.52
N GLU A 623 -2.52 21.03 -2.25
CA GLU A 623 -3.53 21.92 -1.63
C GLU A 623 -4.85 21.21 -1.31
N LEU A 624 -5.10 20.04 -1.93
CA LEU A 624 -6.25 19.19 -1.62
C LEU A 624 -5.93 18.17 -0.50
N ASP A 625 -4.79 18.27 0.18
CA ASP A 625 -4.49 17.38 1.29
C ASP A 625 -5.36 17.73 2.52
N PHE A 626 -6.32 16.87 2.84
CA PHE A 626 -7.12 16.95 4.07
C PHE A 626 -6.66 15.95 5.14
N ARG A 627 -5.76 15.02 4.78
CA ARG A 627 -5.14 14.08 5.72
C ARG A 627 -4.16 14.82 6.62
N VAL A 628 -3.20 15.51 6.01
CA VAL A 628 -2.31 16.48 6.66
C VAL A 628 -2.57 17.83 5.99
N PRO A 629 -3.43 18.69 6.56
CA PRO A 629 -3.82 19.93 5.92
C PRO A 629 -2.65 20.80 5.45
N VAL A 630 -2.77 21.41 4.27
CA VAL A 630 -1.71 22.26 3.65
C VAL A 630 -1.15 23.33 4.59
N SER A 631 -1.94 23.78 5.57
CA SER A 631 -1.49 24.69 6.63
C SER A 631 -0.26 24.18 7.38
N GLU A 632 -0.06 22.87 7.52
CA GLU A 632 1.10 22.29 8.20
C GLU A 632 2.40 22.59 7.43
N GLY A 633 2.39 22.40 6.11
CA GLY A 633 3.51 22.77 5.23
C GLY A 633 3.76 24.28 5.20
N LEU A 634 2.69 25.09 5.14
CA LEU A 634 2.80 26.55 5.15
C LEU A 634 3.38 27.10 6.47
N GLN A 635 2.98 26.54 7.61
CA GLN A 635 3.53 26.90 8.92
C GLN A 635 5.03 26.55 9.01
N MET A 636 5.44 25.35 8.56
CA MET A 636 6.84 24.94 8.53
C MET A 636 7.68 25.86 7.64
N PHE A 637 7.22 26.15 6.42
CA PHE A 637 7.93 27.05 5.50
C PHE A 637 8.06 28.46 6.08
N THR A 638 7.00 28.99 6.69
CA THR A 638 7.02 30.30 7.35
C THR A 638 8.04 30.33 8.48
N ALA A 639 8.07 29.30 9.33
CA ALA A 639 9.06 29.18 10.41
C ALA A 639 10.49 29.20 9.87
N LEU A 640 10.80 28.39 8.85
CA LEU A 640 12.11 28.37 8.19
C LEU A 640 12.52 29.74 7.65
N GLN A 641 11.61 30.40 6.93
CA GLN A 641 11.85 31.75 6.37
C GLN A 641 12.11 32.78 7.47
N ARG A 642 11.34 32.75 8.57
CA ARG A 642 11.54 33.66 9.71
C ARG A 642 12.82 33.40 10.49
N ARG A 643 13.39 32.20 10.37
CA ARG A 643 14.71 31.83 10.93
C ARG A 643 15.86 32.09 9.96
N ASN A 644 15.58 32.60 8.75
CA ASN A 644 16.56 32.77 7.67
C ASN A 644 17.27 31.46 7.29
N VAL A 645 16.57 30.32 7.41
CA VAL A 645 17.08 29.03 6.95
C VAL A 645 16.83 28.92 5.45
N PRO A 646 17.82 28.51 4.63
CA PRO A 646 17.60 28.26 3.22
C PRO A 646 16.44 27.28 3.01
N SER A 647 15.38 27.72 2.35
CA SER A 647 14.21 26.87 2.13
C SER A 647 13.51 27.15 0.81
N LYS A 648 12.79 26.13 0.32
CA LYS A 648 11.89 26.21 -0.83
C LYS A 648 10.54 25.62 -0.45
N LEU A 649 9.48 26.11 -1.09
CA LEU A 649 8.13 25.58 -1.01
C LEU A 649 7.66 25.17 -2.41
N LEU A 650 7.24 23.93 -2.57
CA LEU A 650 6.61 23.42 -3.79
C LEU A 650 5.16 23.01 -3.48
N LEU A 651 4.20 23.72 -4.06
CA LEU A 651 2.77 23.45 -3.89
C LEU A 651 2.16 22.88 -5.17
N PHE A 652 1.29 21.89 -5.01
CA PHE A 652 0.50 21.30 -6.09
C PHE A 652 -0.99 21.61 -5.84
N PRO A 653 -1.57 22.63 -6.51
CA PRO A 653 -2.95 23.06 -6.27
C PRO A 653 -4.02 22.00 -6.56
N ASP A 654 -3.68 21.03 -7.40
CA ASP A 654 -4.59 20.04 -7.97
C ASP A 654 -4.22 18.59 -7.60
N GLU A 655 -3.52 18.43 -6.48
CA GLU A 655 -3.11 17.16 -5.87
C GLU A 655 -3.47 17.15 -4.38
N GLY A 656 -3.63 15.96 -3.82
CA GLY A 656 -3.95 15.74 -2.41
C GLY A 656 -2.72 15.38 -1.56
N HIS A 657 -2.92 14.47 -0.59
CA HIS A 657 -1.85 13.96 0.27
C HIS A 657 -0.69 13.32 -0.52
N TRP A 658 -1.00 12.74 -1.67
CA TRP A 658 -0.05 12.15 -2.60
C TRP A 658 -0.01 12.97 -3.89
N ILE A 659 1.18 13.04 -4.50
CA ILE A 659 1.38 13.65 -5.81
C ILE A 659 1.36 12.53 -6.84
N LEU A 660 0.31 12.46 -7.65
CA LEU A 660 0.00 11.29 -8.46
C LEU A 660 0.06 11.55 -9.96
N LYS A 661 -0.23 12.77 -10.43
CA LYS A 661 -0.18 13.08 -11.86
C LYS A 661 1.24 12.89 -12.40
N PRO A 662 1.43 12.24 -13.56
CA PRO A 662 2.76 11.95 -14.12
C PRO A 662 3.73 13.14 -14.14
N GLN A 663 3.30 14.30 -14.65
CA GLN A 663 4.10 15.52 -14.75
C GLN A 663 4.39 16.13 -13.37
N ASN A 664 3.40 16.13 -12.47
CA ASN A 664 3.61 16.57 -11.10
C ASN A 664 4.60 15.67 -10.36
N SER A 665 4.53 14.35 -10.57
CA SER A 665 5.48 13.39 -10.02
C SER A 665 6.89 13.59 -10.58
N GLU A 666 7.04 13.89 -11.88
CA GLU A 666 8.33 14.23 -12.48
C GLU A 666 8.94 15.48 -11.85
N LEU A 667 8.15 16.54 -11.73
CA LEU A 667 8.57 17.78 -11.07
C LEU A 667 8.96 17.53 -9.60
N TRP A 668 8.19 16.69 -8.90
CA TRP A 668 8.48 16.29 -7.52
C TRP A 668 9.85 15.62 -7.43
N TYR A 669 10.10 14.54 -8.19
CA TYR A 669 11.40 13.82 -8.13
C TYR A 669 12.56 14.72 -8.53
N ARG A 670 12.40 15.50 -9.61
CA ARG A 670 13.42 16.43 -10.07
C ARG A 670 13.77 17.44 -8.99
N THR A 671 12.77 18.09 -8.39
CA THR A 671 12.99 19.12 -7.35
C THR A 671 13.66 18.54 -6.11
N VAL A 672 13.26 17.33 -5.70
CA VAL A 672 13.84 16.63 -4.54
C VAL A 672 15.31 16.26 -4.81
N ILE A 673 15.60 15.67 -5.97
CA ILE A 673 16.97 15.27 -6.34
C ILE A 673 17.86 16.50 -6.49
N GLU A 674 17.41 17.55 -7.19
CA GLU A 674 18.15 18.82 -7.33
C GLU A 674 18.43 19.49 -5.97
N TRP A 675 17.48 19.40 -5.03
CA TRP A 675 17.67 19.89 -3.67
C TRP A 675 18.79 19.14 -2.96
N PHE A 676 18.77 17.81 -3.00
CA PHE A 676 19.86 17.01 -2.41
C PHE A 676 21.19 17.22 -3.14
N ASP A 677 21.19 17.34 -4.47
CA ASP A 677 22.40 17.59 -5.25
C ASP A 677 23.06 18.90 -4.79
N THR A 678 22.26 19.95 -4.60
CA THR A 678 22.74 21.28 -4.18
C THR A 678 23.51 21.25 -2.85
N TYR A 679 23.08 20.43 -1.88
CA TYR A 679 23.63 20.45 -0.52
C TYR A 679 24.50 19.24 -0.16
N LEU A 680 24.39 18.14 -0.90
CA LEU A 680 25.09 16.89 -0.61
C LEU A 680 26.15 16.53 -1.66
N LYS A 681 26.13 17.13 -2.85
CA LYS A 681 27.18 16.93 -3.85
C LYS A 681 28.15 18.11 -3.86
N ALA A 682 29.38 17.87 -4.30
CA ALA A 682 30.35 18.94 -4.43
C ALA A 682 29.96 19.84 -5.61
N PRO A 683 30.24 21.17 -5.56
CA PRO A 683 30.01 22.03 -6.70
C PRO A 683 30.78 21.52 -7.93
N GLY A 684 30.06 21.13 -9.00
CA GLY A 684 30.64 20.68 -10.27
C GLY A 684 30.85 19.17 -10.46
N SER A 685 30.32 18.32 -9.58
CA SER A 685 30.36 16.85 -9.70
C SER A 685 29.18 16.26 -10.46
#